data_AF-A0A316BD57-F1
#
_entry.id   AF-A0A316BD57-F1
#
_cell.length_a   1.000
_cell.length_b   1.000
_cell.length_c   1.000
_cell.angle_alpha   90.00
_cell.angle_beta   90.00
_cell.angle_gamma   90.00
#
_symmetry.space_group_name_H-M   'P 1'
#
loop_
_entity.id
_entity.type
_entity.pdbx_description
1 polymer ?
#
loop_
_entity_poly.entity_id
_entity_poly.type
_entity_poly.pdbx_seq_one_letter_code
_entity_poly.pdbx_strand_id
1 'polypeptide(L)'
;MKLYSQVKWSGLLFLMAVLNPSCKQKDSTANFELLEASKTGVYFENTVANQVDFNIFTYRNFYNGGGVATGDVNNDGLADIFLTANMGPNRLFLNKGGLEFEDISEKAGISGVKGKWSTGVVMVDINHDDLLDIYVCNAGFQKGIGQENELFINNGDSTFTEAAAAYGLNDSGYTTHAAFFDYDQDGDLDVYILNNSFIPVNTLNYSNNRTLRAKDWPVSDFLKGGGDRLLRNDNGHFVDVSEQAGIYGSLIGFGLGVTVGDVNEDHLPDIYISNDFFERDYLYINKGDGTFSEELEKRIKHTSLASMGADMADINNDGYPEIFATDMLPRDEYRLRTTTSFENHYVFNLKKEKGFAAQYMQNSLQYNNQDGTFSELANFAGVAASDWSWGALMFDADNDGWTDILVCNGIYQDVIDQDFIEFFANDVVQKMALTGKKESMQEIVNKMPSTPIANMFFHNKGGLRFEEQGQEFGLEQKTFSNGAAYADLDNDGDLDLVINNVNQPVSIYKNRSEVMAHPGNYIKVKLQGEGLNTRAIGASLKVYAGKQIFTRQLFPSKGFQSSTEYPLTIGLGAIARIDSLLVDWPDGRVTKLENPAINQLLTLSVQQAIQQNIEPASHEPFYYFEPLKSDLKAHQENKYEDYYDERNLPMLLSREGPKAAMGDVNQDGLVDMYVCGALGQAGQLYLQGKGGFQISPQKLFDDMAGFEDTAALFFDCDQDGDLDLIVGSGGNQIPLGSAELPSRLYINNGAGQFQLKNGALPPNGMNTSVFCSMDFDSDGDLDLFVGSRSVPKIYGASPTSSILRNDGSGQFTDVTKQVFPALHALGMIRDAVLHDIDGDGKQELAIVGDWMSLRLFKVVGSQFVELKSGLEDYRGFWGSVKAVDLDEDGDMDLVLGNIGDNFSLKATAESPLKLYLNDFNKNGVMDKVITKTLDQKEWPILLKRELTTQFPFLKKKSLKHAEFAVRSIEELFPKDLLNSAHQKSVNYLLSALAINDGKGGFRLMPLPDLVQTSCITAIEAVDVNEDGQQDLVLAGNYSHFIPQLGALDACNGFVLVNEGDLKFTVLNAKKSGLNLPGEVKQLIAFDLAHQPHLIGLVNNEQPSVYKIRKP
;
A
#
# COMPACT_ATOMS: atom_id res chain seq x y z
N MET A 1 -73.74 2.91 18.31
CA MET A 1 -75.11 2.72 18.83
C MET A 1 -75.07 1.64 19.91
N LYS A 2 -75.46 2.00 21.15
CA LYS A 2 -75.83 1.20 22.36
C LYS A 2 -75.57 -0.33 22.36
N LEU A 3 -74.73 -0.85 23.27
CA LEU A 3 -75.01 -1.30 24.66
C LEU A 3 -75.57 -2.74 24.80
N TYR A 4 -74.77 -3.61 25.46
CA TYR A 4 -75.09 -4.61 26.50
C TYR A 4 -76.07 -5.79 26.26
N SER A 5 -75.59 -7.02 26.54
CA SER A 5 -76.10 -7.97 27.56
C SER A 5 -75.42 -9.35 27.37
N GLN A 6 -74.62 -9.87 28.30
CA GLN A 6 -74.88 -10.51 29.60
C GLN A 6 -75.31 -12.00 29.54
N VAL A 7 -74.43 -12.86 30.14
CA VAL A 7 -74.75 -13.91 31.16
C VAL A 7 -75.21 -15.29 30.60
N LYS A 8 -74.72 -16.50 30.98
CA LYS A 8 -74.15 -17.06 32.23
C LYS A 8 -73.48 -18.47 32.00
N TRP A 9 -72.32 -18.69 32.63
CA TRP A 9 -71.89 -19.82 33.49
C TRP A 9 -72.01 -21.30 33.04
N SER A 10 -70.90 -22.05 33.03
CA SER A 10 -70.39 -22.86 34.17
C SER A 10 -69.35 -23.91 33.73
N GLY A 11 -68.27 -24.09 34.50
CA GLY A 11 -67.33 -25.21 34.36
C GLY A 11 -65.86 -24.85 34.59
N LEU A 12 -65.48 -24.64 35.85
CA LEU A 12 -64.09 -24.45 36.29
C LEU A 12 -63.42 -25.84 36.45
N LEU A 13 -62.43 -26.15 35.62
CA LEU A 13 -61.44 -27.20 35.88
C LEU A 13 -60.06 -26.54 35.71
N PHE A 14 -59.38 -26.41 36.84
CA PHE A 14 -58.15 -25.66 37.05
C PHE A 14 -56.99 -26.33 36.31
N LEU A 15 -56.57 -25.76 35.17
CA LEU A 15 -55.30 -26.09 34.52
C LEU A 15 -54.16 -25.33 35.24
N MET A 16 -53.28 -26.06 35.93
CA MET A 16 -51.87 -25.66 36.03
C MET A 16 -51.20 -26.06 34.70
N ALA A 17 -51.14 -25.13 33.76
CA ALA A 17 -50.29 -25.25 32.58
C ALA A 17 -49.09 -24.32 32.73
N VAL A 18 -47.92 -24.95 32.68
CA VAL A 18 -46.59 -24.38 32.58
C VAL A 18 -46.55 -23.32 31.47
N LEU A 19 -46.32 -22.06 31.83
CA LEU A 19 -45.91 -21.02 30.89
C LEU A 19 -44.40 -21.18 30.68
N ASN A 20 -44.00 -21.95 29.67
CA ASN A 20 -42.68 -21.82 29.08
C ASN A 20 -42.69 -20.57 28.18
N PRO A 21 -41.93 -19.51 28.47
CA PRO A 21 -41.64 -18.52 27.45
C PRO A 21 -40.72 -19.21 26.44
N SER A 22 -41.25 -19.58 25.29
CA SER A 22 -40.43 -19.91 24.13
C SER A 22 -39.72 -18.62 23.72
N CYS A 23 -38.53 -18.41 24.27
CA CYS A 23 -37.53 -17.52 23.68
C CYS A 23 -37.26 -18.08 22.28
N LYS A 24 -37.88 -17.52 21.24
CA LYS A 24 -37.32 -17.66 19.89
C LYS A 24 -36.05 -16.82 19.90
N GLN A 25 -34.93 -17.48 20.15
CA GLN A 25 -33.60 -16.98 19.84
C GLN A 25 -33.66 -16.53 18.38
N LYS A 26 -33.40 -15.25 18.09
CA LYS A 26 -33.13 -14.85 16.70
C LYS A 26 -31.88 -15.63 16.32
N ASP A 27 -31.99 -16.56 15.37
CA ASP A 27 -30.81 -17.19 14.80
C ASP A 27 -29.90 -16.08 14.27
N SER A 28 -28.69 -15.99 14.84
CA SER A 28 -27.68 -15.04 14.39
C SER A 28 -27.24 -15.42 12.98
N THR A 29 -27.22 -14.45 12.07
CA THR A 29 -26.76 -14.59 10.69
C THR A 29 -25.26 -14.31 10.53
N ALA A 30 -24.54 -14.06 11.62
CA ALA A 30 -23.09 -13.85 11.60
C ALA A 30 -22.34 -15.19 11.55
N ASN A 31 -21.18 -15.19 10.87
CA ASN A 31 -20.29 -16.35 10.75
C ASN A 31 -19.65 -16.70 12.10
N PHE A 32 -19.09 -15.73 12.81
CA PHE A 32 -18.49 -15.97 14.12
C PHE A 32 -19.47 -15.77 15.27
N GLU A 33 -19.49 -16.74 16.20
CA GLU A 33 -20.18 -16.65 17.49
C GLU A 33 -19.17 -16.58 18.63
N LEU A 34 -19.15 -15.45 19.36
CA LEU A 34 -18.38 -15.36 20.60
C LEU A 34 -18.93 -16.32 21.66
N LEU A 35 -18.09 -17.22 22.15
CA LEU A 35 -18.44 -18.19 23.19
C LEU A 35 -18.18 -17.64 24.59
N GLU A 36 -19.07 -17.97 25.52
CA GLU A 36 -18.84 -17.70 26.94
C GLU A 36 -17.82 -18.69 27.51
N ALA A 37 -16.94 -18.23 28.41
CA ALA A 37 -16.00 -19.09 29.15
C ALA A 37 -16.68 -20.24 29.92
N SER A 38 -17.96 -20.07 30.29
CA SER A 38 -18.76 -21.11 30.94
C SER A 38 -19.10 -22.28 30.01
N LYS A 39 -19.13 -22.05 28.69
CA LYS A 39 -19.32 -23.08 27.67
C LYS A 39 -17.99 -23.73 27.30
N THR A 40 -16.93 -22.94 27.15
CA THR A 40 -15.63 -23.45 26.67
C THR A 40 -14.76 -24.04 27.78
N GLY A 41 -14.97 -23.66 29.05
CA GLY A 41 -14.06 -24.02 30.14
C GLY A 41 -12.77 -23.19 30.18
N VAL A 42 -12.57 -22.25 29.25
CA VAL A 42 -11.37 -21.41 29.17
C VAL A 42 -11.55 -20.13 29.99
N TYR A 43 -11.00 -20.14 31.22
CA TYR A 43 -11.01 -18.98 32.12
C TYR A 43 -9.62 -18.33 32.18
N PHE A 44 -9.35 -17.41 31.26
CA PHE A 44 -8.07 -16.72 31.16
C PHE A 44 -8.23 -15.20 30.94
N GLU A 45 -7.36 -14.42 31.56
CA GLU A 45 -7.22 -12.97 31.36
C GLU A 45 -5.74 -12.59 31.52
N ASN A 46 -5.18 -11.87 30.54
CA ASN A 46 -3.84 -11.29 30.67
C ASN A 46 -3.91 -9.97 31.45
N THR A 47 -3.89 -10.07 32.78
CA THR A 47 -3.95 -8.90 33.66
C THR A 47 -2.59 -8.21 33.77
N VAL A 48 -2.55 -6.94 33.36
CA VAL A 48 -1.38 -6.05 33.43
C VAL A 48 -1.71 -4.85 34.32
N ALA A 49 -1.01 -4.73 35.45
CA ALA A 49 -1.25 -3.69 36.45
C ALA A 49 -0.05 -2.76 36.62
N ASN A 50 -0.29 -1.45 36.49
CA ASN A 50 0.72 -0.43 36.73
C ASN A 50 1.29 -0.52 38.15
N GLN A 51 2.61 -0.50 38.24
CA GLN A 51 3.35 -0.41 39.50
C GLN A 51 4.11 0.93 39.57
N VAL A 52 4.51 1.32 40.78
CA VAL A 52 5.23 2.58 41.03
C VAL A 52 6.49 2.70 40.18
N ASP A 53 7.27 1.60 40.10
CA ASP A 53 8.56 1.56 39.41
C ASP A 53 8.52 0.78 38.08
N PHE A 54 7.34 0.28 37.68
CA PHE A 54 7.17 -0.51 36.45
C PHE A 54 5.79 -0.24 35.81
N ASN A 55 5.80 0.56 34.75
CA ASN A 55 4.65 1.01 33.98
C ASN A 55 5.09 1.46 32.57
N ILE A 56 4.15 1.96 31.77
CA ILE A 56 4.38 2.40 30.38
C ILE A 56 5.49 3.45 30.20
N PHE A 57 5.79 4.28 31.21
CA PHE A 57 6.87 5.27 31.12
C PHE A 57 8.26 4.69 31.40
N THR A 58 8.33 3.56 32.11
CA THR A 58 9.59 2.86 32.41
C THR A 58 9.85 1.70 31.46
N TYR A 59 8.80 1.14 30.87
CA TYR A 59 8.86 0.06 29.89
C TYR A 59 7.86 0.33 28.78
N ARG A 60 8.34 0.69 27.58
CA ARG A 60 7.49 1.16 26.48
C ARG A 60 6.52 0.08 25.97
N ASN A 61 6.91 -1.19 26.06
CA ASN A 61 6.13 -2.32 25.55
C ASN A 61 5.17 -2.91 26.61
N PHE A 62 4.86 -2.13 27.66
CA PHE A 62 4.10 -2.59 28.82
C PHE A 62 2.68 -3.04 28.50
N TYR A 63 2.08 -2.54 27.42
CA TYR A 63 0.73 -2.92 26.98
C TYR A 63 0.72 -3.76 25.69
N ASN A 64 1.84 -4.34 25.27
CA ASN A 64 1.92 -5.12 24.03
C ASN A 64 1.11 -6.42 24.09
N GLY A 65 0.78 -6.93 25.28
CA GLY A 65 -0.02 -8.15 25.42
C GLY A 65 0.78 -9.45 25.27
N GLY A 66 0.07 -10.56 25.07
CA GLY A 66 0.60 -11.91 25.05
C GLY A 66 0.08 -12.74 23.87
N GLY A 67 0.89 -13.68 23.42
CA GLY A 67 0.58 -14.61 22.33
C GLY A 67 -0.50 -15.65 22.61
N VAL A 68 -0.88 -16.32 21.51
CA VAL A 68 -1.75 -17.51 21.46
C VAL A 68 -1.07 -18.57 20.61
N ALA A 69 -1.06 -19.82 21.05
CA ALA A 69 -0.66 -20.94 20.19
C ALA A 69 -1.76 -21.99 20.13
N THR A 70 -2.05 -22.48 18.92
CA THR A 70 -2.94 -23.63 18.67
C THR A 70 -2.15 -24.81 18.10
N GLY A 71 -2.46 -26.02 18.57
CA GLY A 71 -1.80 -27.24 18.10
C GLY A 71 -2.19 -28.48 18.92
N ASP A 72 -2.15 -29.65 18.30
CA ASP A 72 -2.52 -30.93 18.91
C ASP A 72 -1.34 -31.48 19.75
N VAL A 73 -1.32 -31.19 21.06
CA VAL A 73 -0.18 -31.52 21.92
C VAL A 73 -0.19 -32.97 22.42
N ASN A 74 -1.30 -33.68 22.27
CA ASN A 74 -1.45 -35.07 22.72
C ASN A 74 -1.70 -36.08 21.58
N ASN A 75 -1.70 -35.60 20.33
CA ASN A 75 -1.98 -36.35 19.10
C ASN A 75 -3.35 -37.03 19.08
N ASP A 76 -4.38 -36.43 19.67
CA ASP A 76 -5.76 -36.95 19.64
C ASP A 76 -6.60 -36.44 18.45
N GLY A 77 -6.02 -35.56 17.64
CA GLY A 77 -6.64 -34.97 16.46
C GLY A 77 -7.40 -33.68 16.72
N LEU A 78 -7.36 -33.14 17.95
CA LEU A 78 -7.96 -31.86 18.31
C LEU A 78 -6.88 -30.83 18.60
N ALA A 79 -7.02 -29.61 18.07
CA ALA A 79 -6.10 -28.53 18.40
C ALA A 79 -6.35 -28.02 19.83
N ASP A 80 -5.29 -27.97 20.64
CA ASP A 80 -5.27 -27.43 21.99
C ASP A 80 -4.91 -25.94 21.99
N ILE A 81 -5.12 -25.25 23.11
CA ILE A 81 -4.87 -23.80 23.23
C ILE A 81 -3.82 -23.51 24.31
N PHE A 82 -2.78 -22.75 23.96
CA PHE A 82 -1.85 -22.16 24.92
C PHE A 82 -1.90 -20.63 24.90
N LEU A 83 -1.92 -20.02 26.09
CA LEU A 83 -2.02 -18.57 26.27
C LEU A 83 -0.88 -18.07 27.17
N THR A 84 -0.19 -17.02 26.73
CA THR A 84 0.83 -16.36 27.55
C THR A 84 0.25 -15.16 28.31
N ALA A 85 0.84 -14.87 29.47
CA ALA A 85 0.50 -13.71 30.28
C ALA A 85 1.75 -12.89 30.62
N ASN A 86 1.63 -11.56 30.57
CA ASN A 86 2.75 -10.66 30.83
C ASN A 86 3.13 -10.57 32.31
N MET A 87 2.17 -10.74 33.22
CA MET A 87 2.43 -10.72 34.68
C MET A 87 1.85 -11.94 35.40
N GLY A 88 0.95 -12.67 34.75
CA GLY A 88 0.28 -13.86 35.27
C GLY A 88 0.98 -15.16 34.85
N PRO A 89 0.45 -16.32 35.26
CA PRO A 89 0.90 -17.61 34.75
C PRO A 89 0.39 -17.86 33.32
N ASN A 90 1.22 -18.48 32.50
CA ASN A 90 0.80 -19.04 31.21
C ASN A 90 -0.15 -20.23 31.43
N ARG A 91 -1.01 -20.52 30.45
CA ARG A 91 -2.02 -21.58 30.54
C ARG A 91 -2.05 -22.47 29.31
N LEU A 92 -2.27 -23.77 29.54
CA LEU A 92 -2.50 -24.80 28.53
C LEU A 92 -3.88 -25.43 28.76
N PHE A 93 -4.71 -25.38 27.74
CA PHE A 93 -6.08 -25.88 27.72
C PHE A 93 -6.18 -27.05 26.74
N LEU A 94 -6.44 -28.24 27.26
CA LEU A 94 -6.59 -29.44 26.45
C LEU A 94 -8.01 -29.51 25.88
N ASN A 95 -8.13 -29.63 24.56
CA ASN A 95 -9.40 -29.74 23.87
C ASN A 95 -10.05 -31.10 24.15
N LYS A 96 -11.33 -31.08 24.52
CA LYS A 96 -12.13 -32.28 24.82
C LYS A 96 -13.14 -32.60 23.71
N GLY A 97 -13.16 -31.80 22.65
CA GLY A 97 -14.11 -31.82 21.54
C GLY A 97 -15.33 -30.93 21.81
N GLY A 98 -15.99 -30.48 20.73
CA GLY A 98 -17.18 -29.63 20.83
C GLY A 98 -16.92 -28.26 21.46
N LEU A 99 -15.70 -27.74 21.32
CA LEU A 99 -15.23 -26.47 21.89
C LEU A 99 -15.24 -26.42 23.42
N GLU A 100 -15.17 -27.57 24.09
CA GLU A 100 -14.95 -27.68 25.54
C GLU A 100 -13.47 -27.99 25.82
N PHE A 101 -12.88 -27.30 26.81
CA PHE A 101 -11.47 -27.38 27.13
C PHE A 101 -11.22 -27.61 28.63
N GLU A 102 -10.16 -28.34 28.95
CA GLU A 102 -9.69 -28.61 30.30
C GLU A 102 -8.37 -27.86 30.58
N ASP A 103 -8.33 -27.00 31.60
CA ASP A 103 -7.08 -26.39 32.07
C ASP A 103 -6.18 -27.47 32.71
N ILE A 104 -5.12 -27.85 32.01
CA ILE A 104 -4.14 -28.83 32.50
C ILE A 104 -2.86 -28.17 33.00
N SER A 105 -2.79 -26.84 33.10
CA SER A 105 -1.55 -26.08 33.32
C SER A 105 -0.72 -26.51 34.53
N GLU A 106 -1.38 -26.78 35.66
CA GLU A 106 -0.71 -27.22 36.90
C GLU A 106 -0.19 -28.65 36.78
N LYS A 107 -1.00 -29.56 36.22
CA LYS A 107 -0.62 -30.95 35.97
C LYS A 107 0.50 -31.04 34.94
N ALA A 108 0.44 -30.19 33.91
CA ALA A 108 1.37 -30.15 32.80
C ALA A 108 2.73 -29.58 33.19
N GLY A 109 2.82 -28.82 34.30
CA GLY A 109 4.08 -28.21 34.74
C GLY A 109 4.47 -26.95 33.96
N ILE A 110 3.56 -26.37 33.17
CA ILE A 110 3.84 -25.27 32.23
C ILE A 110 3.58 -23.87 32.79
N SER A 111 3.24 -23.76 34.08
CA SER A 111 2.96 -22.46 34.73
C SER A 111 4.20 -21.54 34.86
N GLY A 112 5.37 -21.97 34.38
CA GLY A 112 6.61 -21.20 34.31
C GLY A 112 7.21 -20.80 35.67
N VAL A 113 8.32 -20.04 35.61
CA VAL A 113 8.87 -19.37 36.81
C VAL A 113 7.99 -18.15 37.15
N LYS A 114 7.48 -18.11 38.38
CA LYS A 114 6.64 -16.99 38.85
C LYS A 114 7.29 -15.63 38.61
N GLY A 115 6.59 -14.77 37.88
CA GLY A 115 6.92 -13.35 37.69
C GLY A 115 7.55 -12.99 36.35
N LYS A 116 7.89 -13.95 35.48
CA LYS A 116 8.39 -13.66 34.13
C LYS A 116 7.36 -12.88 33.32
N TRP A 117 7.86 -12.06 32.38
CA TRP A 117 7.05 -11.33 31.42
C TRP A 117 7.01 -12.10 30.11
N SER A 118 6.06 -13.04 30.00
CA SER A 118 5.90 -13.83 28.79
C SER A 118 5.24 -13.00 27.68
N THR A 119 5.71 -13.20 26.45
CA THR A 119 5.31 -12.50 25.23
C THR A 119 4.78 -13.52 24.22
N GLY A 120 5.55 -13.86 23.20
CA GLY A 120 5.17 -14.84 22.18
C GLY A 120 5.29 -16.30 22.58
N VAL A 121 4.60 -17.15 21.82
CA VAL A 121 4.63 -18.60 21.98
C VAL A 121 4.59 -19.29 20.62
N VAL A 122 5.33 -20.39 20.50
CA VAL A 122 5.30 -21.29 19.33
C VAL A 122 5.19 -22.74 19.80
N MET A 123 4.27 -23.50 19.19
CA MET A 123 4.24 -24.97 19.33
C MET A 123 5.04 -25.63 18.21
N VAL A 124 6.05 -26.42 18.55
CA VAL A 124 7.00 -27.01 17.59
C VAL A 124 7.47 -28.38 18.08
N ASP A 125 7.64 -29.35 17.18
CA ASP A 125 8.32 -30.63 17.49
C ASP A 125 9.83 -30.44 17.30
N ILE A 126 10.55 -30.06 18.35
CA ILE A 126 11.97 -29.67 18.25
C ILE A 126 12.91 -30.85 18.42
N ASN A 127 12.46 -31.93 19.05
CA ASN A 127 13.25 -33.12 19.36
C ASN A 127 12.92 -34.31 18.44
N HIS A 128 11.97 -34.13 17.52
CA HIS A 128 11.57 -35.04 16.44
C HIS A 128 10.91 -36.32 16.94
N ASP A 129 10.13 -36.23 18.03
CA ASP A 129 9.43 -37.36 18.63
C ASP A 129 7.92 -37.44 18.25
N ASP A 130 7.49 -36.59 17.32
CA ASP A 130 6.10 -36.42 16.85
C ASP A 130 5.17 -35.85 17.93
N LEU A 131 5.69 -35.25 19.00
CA LEU A 131 4.94 -34.49 19.99
C LEU A 131 5.28 -33.00 19.87
N LEU A 132 4.27 -32.13 20.02
CA LEU A 132 4.51 -30.69 20.04
C LEU A 132 5.06 -30.26 21.40
N ASP A 133 6.25 -29.64 21.38
CA ASP A 133 6.84 -28.88 22.47
C ASP A 133 6.34 -27.44 22.44
N ILE A 134 6.57 -26.70 23.54
CA ILE A 134 6.10 -25.31 23.67
C ILE A 134 7.29 -24.40 23.95
N TYR A 135 7.58 -23.49 23.02
CA TYR A 135 8.59 -22.46 23.19
C TYR A 135 7.94 -21.13 23.57
N VAL A 136 8.28 -20.62 24.76
CA VAL A 136 7.74 -19.37 25.33
C VAL A 136 8.82 -18.30 25.32
N CYS A 137 8.52 -17.20 24.64
CA CYS A 137 9.33 -16.00 24.63
C CYS A 137 9.09 -15.18 25.90
N ASN A 138 10.17 -14.63 26.46
CA ASN A 138 10.14 -13.76 27.63
C ASN A 138 10.86 -12.44 27.34
N ALA A 139 10.39 -11.37 27.98
CA ALA A 139 10.97 -10.03 27.87
C ALA A 139 10.97 -9.30 29.23
N GLY A 140 11.16 -7.97 29.20
CA GLY A 140 11.19 -7.12 30.38
C GLY A 140 12.51 -7.16 31.16
N PHE A 141 12.74 -6.18 32.04
CA PHE A 141 14.00 -6.02 32.80
C PHE A 141 13.76 -5.96 34.32
N GLN A 142 12.70 -6.60 34.81
CA GLN A 142 12.30 -6.52 36.21
C GLN A 142 13.36 -7.11 37.14
N LYS A 143 13.71 -6.37 38.20
CA LYS A 143 14.79 -6.76 39.09
C LYS A 143 14.47 -8.07 39.82
N GLY A 144 15.34 -9.08 39.63
CA GLY A 144 15.24 -10.37 40.31
C GLY A 144 14.30 -11.37 39.64
N ILE A 145 13.78 -11.02 38.46
CA ILE A 145 13.01 -11.90 37.58
C ILE A 145 13.89 -12.16 36.37
N GLY A 146 14.06 -13.44 36.01
CA GLY A 146 14.78 -13.83 34.80
C GLY A 146 14.00 -13.48 33.54
N GLN A 147 14.71 -13.16 32.46
CA GLN A 147 14.14 -12.80 31.16
C GLN A 147 14.47 -13.84 30.09
N GLU A 148 14.99 -15.00 30.50
CA GLU A 148 15.33 -16.09 29.61
C GLU A 148 14.07 -16.74 29.03
N ASN A 149 14.06 -16.99 27.72
CA ASN A 149 13.06 -17.81 27.04
C ASN A 149 13.02 -19.23 27.63
N GLU A 150 11.87 -19.89 27.48
CA GLU A 150 11.60 -21.22 28.06
C GLU A 150 11.19 -22.20 26.95
N LEU A 151 11.66 -23.44 27.03
CA LEU A 151 11.31 -24.52 26.12
C LEU A 151 10.77 -25.67 26.96
N PHE A 152 9.49 -25.97 26.80
CA PHE A 152 8.81 -27.04 27.50
C PHE A 152 8.74 -28.26 26.59
N ILE A 153 9.59 -29.27 26.85
CA ILE A 153 9.61 -30.54 26.13
C ILE A 153 8.45 -31.41 26.57
N ASN A 154 7.67 -31.93 25.62
CA ASN A 154 6.52 -32.78 25.86
C ASN A 154 6.96 -34.19 26.25
N ASN A 155 6.53 -34.68 27.42
CA ASN A 155 6.92 -36.01 27.90
C ASN A 155 6.01 -37.14 27.37
N GLY A 156 4.97 -36.82 26.60
CA GLY A 156 4.01 -37.78 26.04
C GLY A 156 2.91 -38.25 27.02
N ASP A 157 2.85 -37.68 28.22
CA ASP A 157 1.85 -37.99 29.26
C ASP A 157 1.06 -36.75 29.73
N SER A 158 0.99 -35.74 28.86
CA SER A 158 0.44 -34.40 29.14
C SER A 158 1.20 -33.65 30.23
N THR A 159 2.47 -33.96 30.43
CA THR A 159 3.41 -33.18 31.26
C THR A 159 4.58 -32.69 30.42
N PHE A 160 5.22 -31.61 30.87
CA PHE A 160 6.32 -30.99 30.17
C PHE A 160 7.53 -30.75 31.08
N THR A 161 8.71 -30.73 30.46
CA THR A 161 10.00 -30.47 31.11
C THR A 161 10.65 -29.22 30.53
N GLU A 162 10.92 -28.21 31.35
CA GLU A 162 11.68 -27.03 30.91
C GLU A 162 13.14 -27.41 30.59
N ALA A 163 13.61 -27.09 29.38
CA ALA A 163 14.91 -27.51 28.86
C ALA A 163 15.64 -26.45 28.00
N ALA A 164 15.21 -25.18 27.97
CA ALA A 164 15.77 -24.17 27.06
C ALA A 164 17.30 -24.06 27.17
N ALA A 165 17.84 -24.05 28.40
CA ALA A 165 19.27 -23.96 28.61
C ALA A 165 20.06 -25.18 28.11
N ALA A 166 19.46 -26.37 28.10
CA ALA A 166 20.10 -27.57 27.57
C ALA A 166 20.24 -27.50 26.04
N TYR A 167 19.23 -26.91 25.38
CA TYR A 167 19.20 -26.70 23.94
C TYR A 167 19.92 -25.42 23.50
N GLY A 168 20.34 -24.53 24.40
CA GLY A 168 20.90 -23.22 24.01
C GLY A 168 19.86 -22.20 23.56
N LEU A 169 18.58 -22.47 23.83
CA LEU A 169 17.42 -21.64 23.48
C LEU A 169 16.98 -20.68 24.59
N ASN A 170 17.71 -20.60 25.69
CA ASN A 170 17.42 -19.69 26.81
C ASN A 170 17.93 -18.26 26.54
N ASP A 171 17.67 -17.71 25.35
CA ASP A 171 18.03 -16.34 25.02
C ASP A 171 17.41 -15.39 26.06
N SER A 172 18.21 -14.41 26.48
CA SER A 172 17.84 -13.42 27.51
C SER A 172 17.67 -12.03 26.90
N GLY A 173 17.38 -11.96 25.60
CA GLY A 173 16.95 -10.74 24.94
C GLY A 173 15.57 -10.28 25.41
N TYR A 174 15.09 -9.21 24.79
CA TYR A 174 13.72 -8.73 24.98
C TYR A 174 12.85 -9.34 23.89
N THR A 175 12.66 -10.66 23.98
CA THR A 175 12.08 -11.45 22.91
C THR A 175 10.60 -11.12 22.77
N THR A 176 10.20 -10.72 21.57
CA THR A 176 8.80 -10.51 21.23
C THR A 176 8.20 -11.79 20.67
N HIS A 177 8.88 -12.43 19.71
CA HIS A 177 8.39 -13.61 19.02
C HIS A 177 9.54 -14.48 18.47
N ALA A 178 9.22 -15.67 17.96
CA ALA A 178 10.18 -16.57 17.35
C ALA A 178 9.55 -17.31 16.15
N ALA A 179 10.38 -17.72 15.19
CA ALA A 179 9.96 -18.54 14.06
C ALA A 179 10.95 -19.68 13.86
N PHE A 180 10.46 -20.92 13.89
CA PHE A 180 11.23 -22.14 13.64
C PHE A 180 11.07 -22.58 12.19
N PHE A 181 12.18 -22.84 11.50
CA PHE A 181 12.23 -23.25 10.09
C PHE A 181 13.63 -23.76 9.75
N ASP A 182 13.75 -24.58 8.71
CA ASP A 182 15.03 -25.10 8.18
C ASP A 182 15.60 -24.09 7.17
N TYR A 183 16.54 -23.22 7.58
CA TYR A 183 17.01 -22.13 6.72
C TYR A 183 18.17 -22.54 5.80
N ASP A 184 18.95 -23.54 6.18
CA ASP A 184 20.12 -24.01 5.41
C ASP A 184 19.90 -25.36 4.70
N GLN A 185 18.68 -25.89 4.74
CA GLN A 185 18.20 -27.11 4.06
C GLN A 185 18.93 -28.38 4.51
N ASP A 186 19.36 -28.44 5.76
CA ASP A 186 20.04 -29.62 6.32
C ASP A 186 19.06 -30.63 6.95
N GLY A 187 17.79 -30.26 7.07
CA GLY A 187 16.67 -31.08 7.49
C GLY A 187 16.26 -30.91 8.94
N ASP A 188 17.04 -30.21 9.79
CA ASP A 188 16.62 -29.82 11.13
C ASP A 188 16.07 -28.39 11.19
N LEU A 189 15.39 -28.05 12.30
CA LEU A 189 14.75 -26.75 12.44
C LEU A 189 15.66 -25.79 13.21
N ASP A 190 15.96 -24.66 12.59
CA ASP A 190 16.61 -23.50 13.17
C ASP A 190 15.58 -22.55 13.78
N VAL A 191 16.05 -21.43 14.36
CA VAL A 191 15.14 -20.40 14.88
C VAL A 191 15.62 -18.97 14.65
N TYR A 192 14.70 -18.13 14.19
CA TYR A 192 14.83 -16.67 14.26
C TYR A 192 14.18 -16.17 15.56
N ILE A 193 14.96 -15.47 16.39
CA ILE A 193 14.53 -14.82 17.63
C ILE A 193 14.38 -13.33 17.37
N LEU A 194 13.13 -12.87 17.39
CA LEU A 194 12.78 -11.46 17.21
C LEU A 194 12.83 -10.73 18.54
N ASN A 195 13.74 -9.78 18.67
CA ASN A 195 13.95 -8.99 19.88
C ASN A 195 13.49 -7.54 19.67
N ASN A 196 13.00 -6.91 20.74
CA ASN A 196 12.64 -5.50 20.73
C ASN A 196 13.64 -4.66 21.53
N SER A 197 13.94 -3.45 21.06
CA SER A 197 14.81 -2.52 21.78
C SER A 197 14.02 -1.43 22.49
N PHE A 198 14.07 -1.35 23.82
CA PHE A 198 13.46 -0.23 24.57
C PHE A 198 14.35 1.01 24.70
N ILE A 199 15.39 1.14 23.86
CA ILE A 199 16.17 2.38 23.81
C ILE A 199 15.23 3.58 23.54
N PRO A 200 15.40 4.71 24.23
CA PRO A 200 14.59 5.89 23.96
C PRO A 200 14.83 6.40 22.53
N VAL A 201 13.83 6.27 21.66
CA VAL A 201 13.90 6.56 20.22
C VAL A 201 14.43 7.97 19.94
N ASN A 202 14.01 8.95 20.75
CA ASN A 202 14.44 10.35 20.64
C ASN A 202 15.95 10.57 20.90
N THR A 203 16.67 9.61 21.47
CA THR A 203 18.12 9.70 21.69
C THR A 203 18.95 9.23 20.50
N LEU A 204 18.33 8.57 19.52
CA LEU A 204 19.01 7.96 18.37
C LEU A 204 19.36 8.96 17.27
N ASN A 205 18.69 10.12 17.23
CA ASN A 205 18.91 11.20 16.26
C ASN A 205 18.89 10.73 14.79
N TYR A 206 18.08 9.71 14.48
CA TYR A 206 18.03 9.05 13.17
C TYR A 206 19.42 8.60 12.70
N SER A 207 20.25 8.06 13.59
CA SER A 207 21.57 7.54 13.20
C SER A 207 21.39 6.14 12.62
N ASN A 208 21.80 5.93 11.38
CA ASN A 208 21.73 4.62 10.75
C ASN A 208 22.87 3.72 11.27
N ASN A 209 22.58 3.06 12.38
CA ASN A 209 23.47 2.12 13.07
C ASN A 209 22.98 0.66 12.89
N ARG A 210 22.34 0.35 11.77
CA ARG A 210 21.69 -0.96 11.53
C ARG A 210 22.65 -2.14 11.63
N THR A 211 23.91 -1.92 11.27
CA THR A 211 24.98 -2.92 11.33
C THR A 211 25.69 -2.98 12.69
N LEU A 212 25.42 -2.04 13.61
CA LEU A 212 26.04 -2.03 14.95
C LEU A 212 25.34 -3.04 15.86
N ARG A 213 26.00 -4.14 16.17
CA ARG A 213 25.46 -5.20 17.04
C ARG A 213 25.15 -4.68 18.44
N ALA A 214 24.02 -5.13 19.00
CA ALA A 214 23.51 -4.69 20.29
C ALA A 214 24.55 -4.71 21.44
N LYS A 215 25.39 -5.76 21.49
CA LYS A 215 26.47 -5.91 22.49
C LYS A 215 27.49 -4.77 22.47
N ASP A 216 27.71 -4.17 21.30
CA ASP A 216 28.74 -3.16 21.04
C ASP A 216 28.22 -1.72 21.15
N TRP A 217 26.91 -1.53 21.43
CA TRP A 217 26.35 -0.20 21.63
C TRP A 217 26.93 0.49 22.88
N PRO A 218 27.20 1.81 22.82
CA PRO A 218 27.74 2.58 23.94
C PRO A 218 26.64 2.98 24.94
N VAL A 219 25.86 1.99 25.39
CA VAL A 219 24.74 2.14 26.33
C VAL A 219 24.92 1.20 27.52
N SER A 220 24.15 1.42 28.58
CA SER A 220 24.12 0.53 29.74
C SER A 220 23.74 -0.91 29.33
N ASP A 221 24.33 -1.92 29.97
CA ASP A 221 24.16 -3.31 29.53
C ASP A 221 22.71 -3.81 29.52
N PHE A 222 21.87 -3.31 30.43
CA PHE A 222 20.44 -3.63 30.42
C PHE A 222 19.69 -3.12 29.19
N LEU A 223 20.26 -2.25 28.35
CA LEU A 223 19.64 -1.82 27.09
C LEU A 223 20.06 -2.71 25.91
N LYS A 224 21.02 -3.62 26.09
CA LYS A 224 21.65 -4.37 25.00
C LYS A 224 20.92 -5.66 24.59
N GLY A 225 19.77 -5.95 25.19
CA GLY A 225 18.97 -7.16 24.91
C GLY A 225 18.07 -7.08 23.66
N GLY A 226 18.10 -5.98 22.90
CA GLY A 226 17.13 -5.74 21.84
C GLY A 226 17.52 -6.14 20.42
N GLY A 227 18.66 -6.81 20.20
CA GLY A 227 19.08 -7.21 18.85
C GLY A 227 18.57 -8.59 18.46
N ASP A 228 18.01 -8.71 17.27
CA ASP A 228 17.54 -9.99 16.70
C ASP A 228 18.66 -11.02 16.55
N ARG A 229 18.26 -12.30 16.53
CA ARG A 229 19.18 -13.42 16.34
C ARG A 229 18.63 -14.47 15.38
N LEU A 230 19.53 -15.09 14.61
CA LEU A 230 19.31 -16.38 13.97
C LEU A 230 20.20 -17.42 14.67
N LEU A 231 19.58 -18.48 15.17
CA LEU A 231 20.26 -19.56 15.85
C LEU A 231 20.16 -20.82 14.99
N ARG A 232 21.31 -21.37 14.58
CA ARG A 232 21.36 -22.63 13.85
C ARG A 232 21.31 -23.80 14.82
N ASN A 233 20.57 -24.84 14.49
CA ASN A 233 20.53 -26.07 15.26
C ASN A 233 21.72 -26.98 14.91
N ASP A 234 22.59 -27.24 15.87
CA ASP A 234 23.72 -28.17 15.71
C ASP A 234 23.43 -29.46 16.51
N ASN A 235 22.60 -30.35 15.98
CA ASN A 235 22.19 -31.62 16.62
C ASN A 235 21.49 -31.45 17.99
N GLY A 236 20.46 -30.61 18.04
CA GLY A 236 19.69 -30.29 19.24
C GLY A 236 20.35 -29.24 20.15
N HIS A 237 21.36 -28.53 19.66
CA HIS A 237 21.97 -27.40 20.37
C HIS A 237 22.07 -26.18 19.48
N PHE A 238 21.39 -25.10 19.87
CA PHE A 238 21.24 -23.89 19.08
C PHE A 238 22.41 -22.92 19.29
N VAL A 239 22.98 -22.45 18.18
CA VAL A 239 24.17 -21.59 18.15
C VAL A 239 23.87 -20.32 17.36
N ASP A 240 24.18 -19.16 17.94
CA ASP A 240 24.00 -17.86 17.28
C ASP A 240 24.93 -17.73 16.06
N VAL A 241 24.33 -17.68 14.88
CA VAL A 241 24.99 -17.52 13.57
C VAL A 241 24.62 -16.20 12.89
N SER A 242 23.96 -15.27 13.60
CA SER A 242 23.37 -14.05 13.03
C SER A 242 24.37 -13.20 12.24
N GLU A 243 25.62 -13.13 12.71
CA GLU A 243 26.67 -12.36 12.03
C GLU A 243 27.19 -13.06 10.78
N GLN A 244 27.32 -14.39 10.83
CA GLN A 244 27.73 -15.21 9.71
C GLN A 244 26.66 -15.25 8.61
N ALA A 245 25.39 -15.32 9.01
CA ALA A 245 24.25 -15.43 8.11
C ALA A 245 23.78 -14.08 7.53
N GLY A 246 24.34 -12.96 7.98
CA GLY A 246 23.98 -11.62 7.45
C GLY A 246 22.73 -10.97 8.08
N ILE A 247 22.20 -11.52 9.17
CA ILE A 247 21.04 -10.98 9.89
C ILE A 247 21.44 -9.78 10.74
N TYR A 248 20.73 -8.66 10.65
CA TYR A 248 20.99 -7.50 11.53
C TYR A 248 20.58 -7.78 12.98
N GLY A 249 21.36 -7.26 13.94
CA GLY A 249 21.12 -7.47 15.38
C GLY A 249 21.40 -6.21 16.18
N SER A 250 20.90 -5.07 15.70
CA SER A 250 21.15 -3.73 16.25
C SER A 250 20.01 -3.26 17.14
N LEU A 251 20.30 -2.36 18.08
CA LEU A 251 19.29 -1.76 18.97
C LEU A 251 18.35 -0.75 18.29
N ILE A 252 18.54 -0.48 17.00
CA ILE A 252 17.55 0.28 16.22
C ILE A 252 16.52 -0.62 15.53
N GLY A 253 16.73 -1.95 15.51
CA GLY A 253 15.69 -2.91 15.17
C GLY A 253 14.67 -2.93 16.31
N PHE A 254 13.45 -2.47 16.03
CA PHE A 254 12.35 -2.40 16.99
C PHE A 254 11.36 -3.52 16.68
N GLY A 255 11.86 -4.76 16.62
CA GLY A 255 11.12 -5.91 16.11
C GLY A 255 9.79 -6.15 16.84
N LEU A 256 8.71 -6.25 16.06
CA LEU A 256 7.36 -6.58 16.55
C LEU A 256 6.71 -7.76 15.80
N GLY A 257 7.00 -7.93 14.51
CA GLY A 257 6.52 -9.05 13.69
C GLY A 257 7.67 -9.79 13.00
N VAL A 258 7.53 -11.13 12.89
CA VAL A 258 8.38 -12.01 12.10
C VAL A 258 7.48 -12.91 11.28
N THR A 259 7.70 -12.92 9.96
CA THR A 259 6.95 -13.74 9.01
C THR A 259 7.95 -14.48 8.13
N VAL A 260 7.74 -15.80 7.98
CA VAL A 260 8.57 -16.65 7.13
C VAL A 260 7.72 -17.14 5.97
N GLY A 261 8.28 -17.12 4.76
CA GLY A 261 7.63 -17.55 3.54
C GLY A 261 8.59 -17.50 2.36
N ASP A 262 8.26 -18.16 1.26
CA ASP A 262 9.00 -18.02 0.00
C ASP A 262 8.36 -16.89 -0.82
N VAL A 263 9.04 -15.75 -0.95
CA VAL A 263 8.49 -14.58 -1.63
C VAL A 263 8.88 -14.50 -3.11
N ASN A 264 9.78 -15.38 -3.55
CA ASN A 264 10.42 -15.29 -4.86
C ASN A 264 10.33 -16.60 -5.69
N GLU A 265 9.68 -17.63 -5.14
CA GLU A 265 9.45 -18.97 -5.71
C GLU A 265 10.76 -19.71 -6.05
N ASP A 266 11.80 -19.55 -5.23
CA ASP A 266 13.05 -20.32 -5.32
C ASP A 266 13.11 -21.52 -4.35
N HIS A 267 12.01 -21.78 -3.63
CA HIS A 267 11.84 -22.84 -2.65
C HIS A 267 12.72 -22.71 -1.40
N LEU A 268 13.25 -21.50 -1.13
CA LEU A 268 13.96 -21.20 0.09
C LEU A 268 13.09 -20.33 1.02
N PRO A 269 13.14 -20.55 2.34
CA PRO A 269 12.42 -19.71 3.29
C PRO A 269 13.09 -18.33 3.41
N ASP A 270 12.36 -17.29 3.04
CA ASP A 270 12.70 -15.89 3.24
C ASP A 270 12.08 -15.34 4.54
N ILE A 271 12.58 -14.20 5.03
CA ILE A 271 12.13 -13.62 6.31
C ILE A 271 11.73 -12.15 6.12
N TYR A 272 10.51 -11.80 6.52
CA TYR A 272 10.07 -10.41 6.64
C TYR A 272 9.97 -10.00 8.11
N ILE A 273 10.55 -8.86 8.45
CA ILE A 273 10.59 -8.30 9.80
C ILE A 273 9.88 -6.95 9.83
N SER A 274 8.88 -6.84 10.71
CA SER A 274 8.21 -5.58 11.03
C SER A 274 8.96 -4.82 12.13
N ASN A 275 9.38 -3.60 11.83
CA ASN A 275 10.02 -2.68 12.77
C ASN A 275 9.14 -1.46 13.08
N ASP A 276 9.07 -1.09 14.36
CA ASP A 276 8.41 0.14 14.81
C ASP A 276 9.27 1.40 14.55
N PHE A 277 8.64 2.58 14.65
CA PHE A 277 9.21 3.93 14.60
C PHE A 277 9.76 4.43 13.26
N PHE A 278 11.08 4.52 13.14
CA PHE A 278 11.77 5.10 11.97
C PHE A 278 12.75 4.12 11.35
N GLU A 279 12.97 2.99 12.02
CA GLU A 279 13.71 1.92 11.39
C GLU A 279 12.78 1.28 10.37
N ARG A 280 13.32 0.92 9.22
CA ARG A 280 12.54 0.28 8.17
C ARG A 280 12.37 -1.21 8.45
N ASP A 281 11.36 -1.79 7.83
CA ASP A 281 11.23 -3.25 7.78
C ASP A 281 12.43 -3.89 7.08
N TYR A 282 12.60 -5.19 7.29
CA TYR A 282 13.64 -5.99 6.62
C TYR A 282 12.99 -7.11 5.81
N LEU A 283 13.49 -7.31 4.60
CA LEU A 283 13.19 -8.49 3.79
C LEU A 283 14.50 -9.22 3.53
N TYR A 284 14.74 -10.31 4.24
CA TYR A 284 15.90 -11.16 4.10
C TYR A 284 15.59 -12.26 3.09
N ILE A 285 16.30 -12.24 1.97
CA ILE A 285 16.24 -13.25 0.92
C ILE A 285 17.32 -14.29 1.17
N ASN A 286 16.91 -15.54 1.32
CA ASN A 286 17.81 -16.66 1.53
C ASN A 286 18.66 -16.90 0.27
N LYS A 287 19.96 -17.16 0.46
CA LYS A 287 20.89 -17.40 -0.66
C LYS A 287 21.14 -18.88 -0.93
N GLY A 288 20.63 -19.78 -0.09
CA GLY A 288 20.83 -21.22 -0.20
C GLY A 288 22.24 -21.69 0.16
N ASP A 289 23.06 -20.83 0.75
CA ASP A 289 24.44 -21.12 1.19
C ASP A 289 24.65 -20.90 2.70
N GLY A 290 23.56 -20.87 3.45
CA GLY A 290 23.53 -20.56 4.87
C GLY A 290 23.61 -19.06 5.19
N THR A 291 23.41 -18.19 4.19
CA THR A 291 23.36 -16.73 4.37
C THR A 291 22.10 -16.09 3.78
N PHE A 292 21.80 -14.88 4.24
CA PHE A 292 20.73 -14.03 3.75
C PHE A 292 21.28 -12.74 3.14
N SER A 293 20.60 -12.23 2.12
CA SER A 293 20.75 -10.86 1.65
C SER A 293 19.54 -10.05 2.07
N GLU A 294 19.74 -8.92 2.74
CA GLU A 294 18.65 -7.98 3.00
C GLU A 294 18.36 -7.17 1.71
N GLU A 295 17.14 -7.29 1.18
CA GLU A 295 16.75 -6.78 -0.13
C GLU A 295 15.49 -5.90 -0.15
N LEU A 296 15.02 -5.38 1.00
CA LEU A 296 13.77 -4.61 1.06
C LEU A 296 13.74 -3.50 0.00
N GLU A 297 14.73 -2.61 -0.03
CA GLU A 297 14.77 -1.47 -0.96
C GLU A 297 14.98 -1.86 -2.43
N LYS A 298 15.35 -3.12 -2.72
CA LYS A 298 15.42 -3.63 -4.10
C LYS A 298 14.06 -4.14 -4.60
N ARG A 299 13.20 -4.57 -3.69
CA ARG A 299 11.96 -5.31 -3.99
C ARG A 299 10.70 -4.53 -3.67
N ILE A 300 10.73 -3.66 -2.66
CA ILE A 300 9.61 -2.88 -2.15
C ILE A 300 9.97 -1.39 -2.21
N LYS A 301 9.08 -0.58 -2.81
CA LYS A 301 9.32 0.86 -3.02
C LYS A 301 9.05 1.69 -1.75
N HIS A 302 8.02 1.33 -1.00
CA HIS A 302 7.72 1.94 0.29
C HIS A 302 6.97 0.98 1.23
N THR A 303 7.06 1.26 2.53
CA THR A 303 6.46 0.45 3.61
C THR A 303 5.63 1.30 4.56
N SER A 304 5.01 0.64 5.53
CA SER A 304 4.47 1.25 6.73
C SER A 304 5.57 1.98 7.55
N LEU A 305 5.17 2.99 8.31
CA LEU A 305 6.05 3.81 9.15
C LEU A 305 6.29 3.15 10.50
N ALA A 306 5.24 2.61 11.11
CA ALA A 306 5.31 1.91 12.38
C ALA A 306 4.71 0.52 12.20
N SER A 307 5.48 -0.38 11.60
CA SER A 307 5.04 -1.75 11.32
C SER A 307 4.89 -2.53 12.64
N MET A 308 3.65 -2.91 12.98
CA MET A 308 3.32 -3.56 14.27
C MET A 308 3.27 -5.09 14.18
N GLY A 309 2.95 -5.63 13.01
CA GLY A 309 2.91 -7.06 12.71
C GLY A 309 2.72 -7.29 11.22
N ALA A 310 2.94 -8.53 10.76
CA ALA A 310 2.77 -8.90 9.35
C ALA A 310 2.35 -10.37 9.19
N ASP A 311 1.79 -10.68 8.02
CA ASP A 311 1.57 -12.05 7.54
C ASP A 311 1.76 -12.11 6.01
N MET A 312 1.89 -13.33 5.50
CA MET A 312 2.03 -13.61 4.07
C MET A 312 1.05 -14.68 3.63
N ALA A 313 0.33 -14.41 2.54
CA ALA A 313 -0.56 -15.37 1.90
C ALA A 313 -0.90 -14.96 0.47
N ASP A 314 -1.25 -15.93 -0.35
CA ASP A 314 -1.86 -15.73 -1.67
C ASP A 314 -3.31 -15.25 -1.48
N ILE A 315 -3.59 -13.98 -1.85
CA ILE A 315 -4.91 -13.36 -1.67
C ILE A 315 -5.73 -13.27 -2.95
N ASN A 316 -5.12 -13.51 -4.10
CA ASN A 316 -5.76 -13.39 -5.41
C ASN A 316 -5.85 -14.72 -6.19
N ASN A 317 -5.36 -15.82 -5.60
CA ASN A 317 -5.33 -17.17 -6.14
C ASN A 317 -4.52 -17.26 -7.45
N ASP A 318 -3.40 -16.53 -7.53
CA ASP A 318 -2.47 -16.56 -8.65
C ASP A 318 -1.22 -17.43 -8.42
N GLY A 319 -1.08 -17.97 -7.21
CA GLY A 319 0.02 -18.83 -6.82
C GLY A 319 1.19 -18.14 -6.11
N TYR A 320 1.18 -16.81 -5.95
CA TYR A 320 2.25 -16.04 -5.32
C TYR A 320 1.76 -15.39 -4.03
N PRO A 321 2.53 -15.41 -2.92
CA PRO A 321 2.11 -14.77 -1.70
C PRO A 321 2.31 -13.25 -1.74
N GLU A 322 1.30 -12.52 -1.27
CA GLU A 322 1.37 -11.12 -0.89
C GLU A 322 1.93 -10.95 0.53
N ILE A 323 2.42 -9.75 0.85
CA ILE A 323 2.84 -9.39 2.22
C ILE A 323 1.91 -8.29 2.73
N PHE A 324 1.30 -8.49 3.89
CA PHE A 324 0.52 -7.47 4.57
C PHE A 324 1.17 -7.09 5.89
N ALA A 325 1.45 -5.81 6.10
CA ALA A 325 1.99 -5.27 7.35
C ALA A 325 1.10 -4.16 7.92
N THR A 326 0.89 -4.19 9.24
CA THR A 326 -0.01 -3.30 9.96
C THR A 326 0.68 -2.04 10.47
N ASP A 327 -0.05 -0.93 10.54
CA ASP A 327 0.33 0.37 11.11
C ASP A 327 -0.81 0.86 12.03
N MET A 328 -0.72 2.09 12.51
CA MET A 328 -1.62 2.69 13.51
C MET A 328 -2.60 3.72 12.95
N LEU A 329 -2.77 3.81 11.63
CA LEU A 329 -3.66 4.79 11.00
C LEU A 329 -5.14 4.53 11.33
N PRO A 330 -5.84 5.43 12.03
CA PRO A 330 -7.26 5.24 12.37
C PRO A 330 -8.18 5.36 11.16
N ARG A 331 -9.15 4.45 11.05
CA ARG A 331 -10.24 4.49 10.06
C ARG A 331 -11.35 5.47 10.45
N ASP A 332 -11.66 5.54 11.74
CA ASP A 332 -12.66 6.48 12.28
C ASP A 332 -12.14 7.92 12.26
N GLU A 333 -12.95 8.84 11.72
CA GLU A 333 -12.57 10.23 11.50
C GLU A 333 -12.29 10.98 12.83
N TYR A 334 -13.01 10.67 13.89
CA TYR A 334 -12.79 11.29 15.18
C TYR A 334 -11.44 10.86 15.75
N ARG A 335 -11.16 9.54 15.78
CA ARG A 335 -9.87 9.01 16.24
C ARG A 335 -8.72 9.53 15.40
N LEU A 336 -8.82 9.51 14.07
CA LEU A 336 -7.82 10.10 13.17
C LEU A 336 -7.45 11.53 13.60
N ARG A 337 -8.43 12.36 13.95
CA ARG A 337 -8.20 13.76 14.33
C ARG A 337 -7.71 13.96 15.77
N THR A 338 -7.90 12.98 16.66
CA THR A 338 -7.54 13.10 18.09
C THR A 338 -6.30 12.32 18.49
N THR A 339 -5.91 11.27 17.77
CA THR A 339 -4.78 10.41 18.12
C THR A 339 -3.62 10.47 17.11
N THR A 340 -3.86 11.02 15.91
CA THR A 340 -2.85 10.99 14.83
C THR A 340 -2.08 12.31 14.70
N SER A 341 -0.81 12.19 14.29
CA SER A 341 0.02 13.29 13.80
C SER A 341 0.90 12.77 12.69
N PHE A 342 0.76 13.32 11.48
CA PHE A 342 1.62 12.95 10.36
C PHE A 342 2.99 13.63 10.46
N GLU A 343 4.01 12.99 9.91
CA GLU A 343 5.31 13.61 9.77
C GLU A 343 5.28 14.71 8.72
N ASN A 344 6.07 15.75 8.93
CA ASN A 344 6.28 16.75 7.89
C ASN A 344 7.30 16.24 6.87
N HIS A 345 7.22 16.80 5.66
CA HIS A 345 8.08 16.42 4.53
C HIS A 345 9.59 16.51 4.80
N TYR A 346 10.03 17.48 5.61
CA TYR A 346 11.45 17.62 5.95
C TYR A 346 11.97 16.43 6.76
N VAL A 347 11.21 15.98 7.76
CA VAL A 347 11.60 14.81 8.57
C VAL A 347 11.56 13.55 7.72
N PHE A 348 10.54 13.39 6.88
CA PHE A 348 10.44 12.29 5.93
C PHE A 348 11.67 12.22 5.00
N ASN A 349 12.01 13.31 4.31
CA ASN A 349 13.18 13.36 3.43
C ASN A 349 14.50 13.14 4.19
N LEU A 350 14.65 13.72 5.39
CA LEU A 350 15.82 13.51 6.23
C LEU A 350 16.02 12.02 6.55
N LYS A 351 14.95 11.29 6.86
CA LYS A 351 15.02 9.84 7.12
C LYS A 351 15.40 9.07 5.86
N LYS A 352 14.76 9.38 4.72
CA LYS A 352 15.09 8.75 3.43
C LYS A 352 16.55 8.97 3.04
N GLU A 353 17.07 10.19 3.14
CA GLU A 353 18.48 10.53 2.90
C GLU A 353 19.45 9.81 3.85
N LYS A 354 18.98 9.34 5.00
CA LYS A 354 19.75 8.54 5.97
C LYS A 354 19.61 7.03 5.81
N GLY A 355 18.86 6.55 4.82
CA GLY A 355 18.73 5.12 4.50
C GLY A 355 17.69 4.37 5.33
N PHE A 356 16.59 5.04 5.67
CA PHE A 356 15.41 4.44 6.32
C PHE A 356 14.24 4.18 5.34
N ALA A 357 14.51 4.15 4.03
CA ALA A 357 13.52 3.99 2.96
C ALA A 357 12.39 5.05 2.99
N ALA A 358 11.41 4.90 2.09
CA ALA A 358 10.17 5.66 2.11
C ALA A 358 9.16 4.92 3.00
N GLN A 359 8.62 5.61 3.99
CA GLN A 359 7.71 5.04 4.98
C GLN A 359 6.52 5.95 5.21
N TYR A 360 5.30 5.39 5.24
CA TYR A 360 4.06 6.14 5.40
C TYR A 360 3.21 5.56 6.53
N MET A 361 2.53 6.42 7.29
CA MET A 361 1.63 6.00 8.39
C MET A 361 0.32 5.45 7.81
N GLN A 362 0.36 4.18 7.42
CA GLN A 362 -0.73 3.38 6.88
C GLN A 362 -0.32 1.90 6.90
N ASN A 363 -1.26 0.97 6.93
CA ASN A 363 -0.97 -0.43 6.61
C ASN A 363 -0.38 -0.51 5.19
N SER A 364 0.43 -1.53 4.94
CA SER A 364 0.94 -1.82 3.59
C SER A 364 0.49 -3.20 3.13
N LEU A 365 0.03 -3.28 1.88
CA LEU A 365 -0.30 -4.51 1.18
C LEU A 365 0.58 -4.59 -0.07
N GLN A 366 1.65 -5.37 0.03
CA GLN A 366 2.64 -5.57 -1.01
C GLN A 366 2.15 -6.67 -1.96
N TYR A 367 1.64 -6.25 -3.12
CA TYR A 367 1.24 -7.10 -4.23
C TYR A 367 2.45 -7.72 -4.93
N ASN A 368 2.50 -9.05 -5.07
CA ASN A 368 3.63 -9.72 -5.71
C ASN A 368 3.56 -9.56 -7.23
N ASN A 369 4.54 -8.86 -7.82
CA ASN A 369 4.57 -8.64 -9.28
C ASN A 369 4.99 -9.90 -10.06
N GLN A 370 5.27 -11.01 -9.37
CA GLN A 370 5.70 -12.31 -9.90
C GLN A 370 7.11 -12.31 -10.54
N ASP A 371 7.83 -11.20 -10.43
CA ASP A 371 9.20 -10.98 -10.92
C ASP A 371 10.21 -10.72 -9.78
N GLY A 372 9.79 -10.95 -8.53
CA GLY A 372 10.58 -10.73 -7.32
C GLY A 372 10.44 -9.33 -6.73
N THR A 373 9.69 -8.42 -7.36
CA THR A 373 9.34 -7.10 -6.83
C THR A 373 7.89 -7.03 -6.36
N PHE A 374 7.57 -5.97 -5.61
CA PHE A 374 6.25 -5.73 -5.05
C PHE A 374 5.72 -4.32 -5.35
N SER A 375 4.40 -4.20 -5.35
CA SER A 375 3.67 -2.94 -5.51
C SER A 375 2.74 -2.71 -4.31
N GLU A 376 2.74 -1.51 -3.73
CA GLU A 376 1.92 -1.22 -2.54
C GLU A 376 0.48 -0.83 -2.94
N LEU A 377 -0.52 -1.57 -2.45
CA LEU A 377 -1.92 -1.45 -2.87
C LEU A 377 -2.93 -1.19 -1.74
N ALA A 378 -2.53 -0.86 -0.51
CA ALA A 378 -3.45 -0.88 0.62
C ALA A 378 -4.63 0.10 0.48
N ASN A 379 -4.43 1.27 -0.14
CA ASN A 379 -5.51 2.25 -0.38
C ASN A 379 -6.49 1.80 -1.47
N PHE A 380 -5.97 1.12 -2.50
CA PHE A 380 -6.76 0.46 -3.54
C PHE A 380 -7.54 -0.70 -2.90
N ALA A 381 -6.88 -1.59 -2.18
CA ALA A 381 -7.49 -2.77 -1.60
C ALA A 381 -8.50 -2.46 -0.48
N GLY A 382 -8.46 -1.26 0.12
CA GLY A 382 -9.39 -0.84 1.18
C GLY A 382 -8.92 -1.16 2.60
N VAL A 383 -7.67 -1.60 2.74
CA VAL A 383 -7.05 -2.11 3.98
C VAL A 383 -6.02 -1.16 4.60
N ALA A 384 -5.82 0.05 4.07
CA ALA A 384 -4.79 1.01 4.51
C ALA A 384 -4.91 1.50 5.97
N ALA A 385 -6.08 1.39 6.59
CA ALA A 385 -6.33 1.95 7.93
C ALA A 385 -7.06 0.94 8.83
N SER A 386 -6.44 0.62 9.97
CA SER A 386 -7.00 -0.29 10.98
C SER A 386 -6.89 0.22 12.42
N ASP A 387 -6.57 1.50 12.65
CA ASP A 387 -6.33 2.06 14.00
C ASP A 387 -5.12 1.41 14.70
N TRP A 388 -5.00 1.51 16.03
CA TRP A 388 -3.89 0.90 16.77
C TRP A 388 -3.87 -0.62 16.57
N SER A 389 -2.98 -1.10 15.71
CA SER A 389 -2.88 -2.50 15.28
C SER A 389 -1.77 -3.25 16.02
N TRP A 390 -1.93 -4.55 16.12
CA TRP A 390 -0.88 -5.50 16.49
C TRP A 390 -0.68 -6.50 15.34
N GLY A 391 -1.05 -7.77 15.53
CA GLY A 391 -0.90 -8.80 14.50
C GLY A 391 -1.97 -8.77 13.42
N ALA A 392 -1.58 -9.17 12.22
CA ALA A 392 -2.47 -9.57 11.14
C ALA A 392 -2.49 -11.09 11.04
N LEU A 393 -3.65 -11.67 10.73
CA LEU A 393 -3.80 -13.07 10.34
C LEU A 393 -4.48 -13.12 8.98
N MET A 394 -3.86 -13.83 8.04
CA MET A 394 -4.42 -14.06 6.71
C MET A 394 -4.91 -15.50 6.59
N PHE A 395 -6.23 -15.67 6.45
CA PHE A 395 -6.88 -16.98 6.34
C PHE A 395 -8.25 -16.83 5.66
N ASP A 396 -8.78 -17.91 5.11
CA ASP A 396 -10.13 -17.92 4.53
C ASP A 396 -11.14 -18.13 5.67
N ALA A 397 -11.94 -17.11 5.98
CA ALA A 397 -12.77 -17.11 7.19
C ALA A 397 -14.17 -17.71 6.97
N ASP A 398 -14.63 -17.87 5.72
CA ASP A 398 -15.96 -18.42 5.42
C ASP A 398 -15.96 -19.53 4.35
N ASN A 399 -14.77 -20.03 4.00
CA ASN A 399 -14.51 -21.05 3.00
C ASN A 399 -14.98 -20.66 1.58
N ASP A 400 -15.07 -19.36 1.27
CA ASP A 400 -15.49 -18.89 -0.06
C ASP A 400 -14.39 -19.02 -1.14
N GLY A 401 -13.16 -19.33 -0.72
CA GLY A 401 -11.98 -19.48 -1.57
C GLY A 401 -11.11 -18.23 -1.66
N TRP A 402 -11.39 -17.18 -0.89
CA TRP A 402 -10.56 -15.99 -0.82
C TRP A 402 -9.95 -15.83 0.57
N THR A 403 -8.67 -15.46 0.61
CA THR A 403 -7.98 -15.21 1.88
C THR A 403 -8.38 -13.84 2.42
N ASP A 404 -8.96 -13.81 3.62
CA ASP A 404 -9.34 -12.60 4.38
C ASP A 404 -8.22 -12.12 5.29
N ILE A 405 -8.41 -10.94 5.92
CA ILE A 405 -7.45 -10.37 6.86
C ILE A 405 -8.15 -9.98 8.17
N LEU A 406 -7.71 -10.57 9.28
CA LEU A 406 -8.05 -10.13 10.64
C LEU A 406 -6.90 -9.32 11.23
N VAL A 407 -7.19 -8.13 11.76
CA VAL A 407 -6.22 -7.31 12.51
C VAL A 407 -6.66 -7.19 13.96
N CYS A 408 -5.78 -7.58 14.89
CA CYS A 408 -6.00 -7.36 16.32
C CYS A 408 -5.74 -5.91 16.70
N ASN A 409 -6.67 -5.30 17.42
CA ASN A 409 -6.65 -3.87 17.68
C ASN A 409 -6.82 -3.49 19.15
N GLY A 410 -6.27 -2.31 19.46
CA GLY A 410 -6.47 -1.59 20.71
C GLY A 410 -5.26 -1.61 21.62
N ILE A 411 -5.10 -0.54 22.39
CA ILE A 411 -4.11 -0.42 23.46
C ILE A 411 -4.79 0.02 24.74
N TYR A 412 -4.43 -0.57 25.88
CA TYR A 412 -5.13 -0.34 27.15
C TYR A 412 -5.19 1.14 27.54
N GLN A 413 -4.16 1.93 27.23
CA GLN A 413 -4.17 3.38 27.43
C GLN A 413 -3.66 4.11 26.17
N ASP A 414 -4.41 5.13 25.73
CA ASP A 414 -4.15 5.90 24.52
C ASP A 414 -2.95 6.85 24.74
N VAL A 415 -1.73 6.34 24.62
CA VAL A 415 -0.48 7.11 24.81
C VAL A 415 -0.26 8.18 23.73
N ILE A 416 -0.94 8.07 22.60
CA ILE A 416 -0.88 9.00 21.45
C ILE A 416 -2.02 10.02 21.41
N ASP A 417 -2.89 10.08 22.44
CA ASP A 417 -3.93 11.10 22.49
C ASP A 417 -3.32 12.50 22.48
N GLN A 418 -3.67 13.29 21.46
CA GLN A 418 -3.01 14.57 21.19
C GLN A 418 -3.35 15.62 22.23
N ASP A 419 -4.53 15.56 22.86
CA ASP A 419 -4.90 16.46 23.95
C ASP A 419 -4.14 16.13 25.25
N PHE A 420 -3.95 14.84 25.56
CA PHE A 420 -3.10 14.38 26.65
C PHE A 420 -1.65 14.83 26.45
N ILE A 421 -1.09 14.66 25.25
CA ILE A 421 0.26 15.12 24.91
C ILE A 421 0.36 16.65 25.03
N GLU A 422 -0.57 17.41 24.45
CA GLU A 422 -0.48 18.89 24.39
C GLU A 422 -0.72 19.56 25.75
N PHE A 423 -1.72 19.11 26.52
CA PHE A 423 -2.14 19.78 27.75
C PHE A 423 -1.60 19.12 29.02
N PHE A 424 -1.46 17.80 29.04
CA PHE A 424 -1.12 17.10 30.27
C PHE A 424 0.38 16.91 30.44
N ALA A 425 1.09 16.40 29.41
CA ALA A 425 2.54 16.20 29.48
C ALA A 425 3.30 17.53 29.69
N ASN A 426 2.89 18.60 29.00
CA ASN A 426 3.52 19.92 29.14
C ASN A 426 3.30 20.55 30.53
N ASP A 427 2.11 20.40 31.12
CA ASP A 427 1.82 20.91 32.47
C ASP A 427 2.65 20.21 33.53
N VAL A 428 2.82 18.89 33.43
CA VAL A 428 3.67 18.11 34.35
C VAL A 428 5.14 18.52 34.18
N VAL A 429 5.64 18.62 32.94
CA VAL A 429 7.03 19.06 32.68
C VAL A 429 7.27 20.46 33.22
N GLN A 430 6.35 21.40 33.00
CA GLN A 430 6.47 22.77 33.54
C GLN A 430 6.40 22.79 35.07
N LYS A 431 5.49 22.03 35.70
CA LYS A 431 5.40 21.96 37.17
C LYS A 431 6.63 21.31 37.79
N MET A 432 7.17 20.24 37.19
CA MET A 432 8.42 19.62 37.65
C MET A 432 9.59 20.61 37.54
N ALA A 433 9.68 21.36 36.43
CA ALA A 433 10.70 22.40 36.24
C ALA A 433 10.56 23.56 37.24
N LEU A 434 9.34 23.99 37.57
CA LEU A 434 9.06 25.10 38.48
C LEU A 434 9.20 24.72 39.97
N THR A 435 8.88 23.48 40.33
CA THR A 435 8.81 23.06 41.76
C THR A 435 9.99 22.20 42.21
N GLY A 436 10.75 21.63 41.27
CA GLY A 436 11.82 20.67 41.56
C GLY A 436 11.34 19.34 42.19
N LYS A 437 10.03 19.13 42.30
CA LYS A 437 9.41 17.90 42.83
C LYS A 437 8.95 17.04 41.66
N LYS A 438 9.35 15.76 41.67
CA LYS A 438 8.77 14.74 40.77
C LYS A 438 7.31 14.52 41.18
N GLU A 439 6.36 14.78 40.28
CA GLU A 439 4.98 14.30 40.47
C GLU A 439 4.97 12.76 40.38
N SER A 440 3.99 12.12 41.03
CA SER A 440 3.85 10.66 40.97
C SER A 440 3.45 10.24 39.55
N MET A 441 4.27 9.43 38.88
CA MET A 441 3.97 8.90 37.53
C MET A 441 2.60 8.20 37.49
N GLN A 442 2.15 7.62 38.61
CA GLN A 442 0.83 7.01 38.73
C GLN A 442 -0.32 7.99 38.48
N GLU A 443 -0.21 9.26 38.93
CA GLU A 443 -1.26 10.26 38.72
C GLU A 443 -1.36 10.71 37.26
N ILE A 444 -0.27 10.59 36.50
CA ILE A 444 -0.20 10.85 35.06
C ILE A 444 -0.86 9.71 34.30
N VAL A 445 -0.47 8.48 34.61
CA VAL A 445 -1.03 7.25 34.02
C VAL A 445 -2.56 7.21 34.20
N ASN A 446 -3.06 7.57 35.37
CA ASN A 446 -4.50 7.54 35.68
C ASN A 446 -5.34 8.57 34.89
N LYS A 447 -4.72 9.51 34.18
CA LYS A 447 -5.41 10.53 33.37
C LYS A 447 -5.34 10.23 31.87
N MET A 448 -4.59 9.22 31.45
CA MET A 448 -4.60 8.78 30.05
C MET A 448 -5.97 8.17 29.72
N PRO A 449 -6.58 8.51 28.57
CA PRO A 449 -7.77 7.83 28.09
C PRO A 449 -7.53 6.33 27.91
N SER A 450 -8.59 5.54 28.04
CA SER A 450 -8.59 4.10 27.83
C SER A 450 -9.87 3.77 27.06
N THR A 451 -9.71 3.48 25.77
CA THR A 451 -10.83 3.32 24.83
C THR A 451 -10.69 1.97 24.12
N PRO A 452 -11.48 0.95 24.48
CA PRO A 452 -11.45 -0.31 23.74
C PRO A 452 -12.04 -0.10 22.34
N ILE A 453 -11.48 -0.80 21.35
CA ILE A 453 -11.89 -0.73 19.94
C ILE A 453 -12.14 -2.14 19.41
N ALA A 454 -12.96 -2.27 18.37
CA ALA A 454 -13.18 -3.56 17.72
C ALA A 454 -11.97 -3.94 16.87
N ASN A 455 -11.74 -5.25 16.71
CA ASN A 455 -10.79 -5.76 15.73
C ASN A 455 -11.31 -5.48 14.32
N MET A 456 -10.40 -5.19 13.39
CA MET A 456 -10.77 -5.00 11.98
C MET A 456 -10.77 -6.35 11.28
N PHE A 457 -11.84 -6.62 10.54
CA PHE A 457 -11.94 -7.81 9.69
C PHE A 457 -12.20 -7.36 8.25
N PHE A 458 -11.21 -7.56 7.39
CA PHE A 458 -11.27 -7.24 5.97
C PHE A 458 -11.64 -8.50 5.19
N HIS A 459 -12.90 -8.56 4.75
CA HIS A 459 -13.43 -9.64 3.93
C HIS A 459 -13.03 -9.39 2.46
N ASN A 460 -12.34 -10.35 1.86
CA ASN A 460 -11.90 -10.32 0.48
C ASN A 460 -13.10 -10.50 -0.47
N LYS A 461 -13.24 -9.59 -1.45
CA LYS A 461 -14.30 -9.63 -2.46
C LYS A 461 -13.81 -10.16 -3.81
N GLY A 462 -12.57 -10.64 -3.86
CA GLY A 462 -11.84 -10.90 -5.10
C GLY A 462 -11.36 -9.61 -5.77
N GLY A 463 -10.55 -9.74 -6.82
CA GLY A 463 -10.02 -8.60 -7.57
C GLY A 463 -9.13 -7.67 -6.74
N LEU A 464 -8.48 -8.19 -5.69
CA LEU A 464 -7.67 -7.44 -4.72
C LEU A 464 -8.45 -6.36 -3.96
N ARG A 465 -9.76 -6.55 -3.76
CA ARG A 465 -10.62 -5.63 -3.00
C ARG A 465 -11.09 -6.27 -1.71
N PHE A 466 -11.10 -5.47 -0.64
CA PHE A 466 -11.61 -5.88 0.65
C PHE A 466 -12.66 -4.90 1.17
N GLU A 467 -13.60 -5.42 1.95
CA GLU A 467 -14.54 -4.64 2.73
C GLU A 467 -14.33 -4.90 4.22
N GLU A 468 -14.34 -3.85 5.04
CA GLU A 468 -14.34 -4.03 6.49
C GLU A 468 -15.74 -4.47 6.92
N GLN A 469 -15.85 -5.68 7.48
CA GLN A 469 -17.11 -6.37 7.79
C GLN A 469 -17.11 -7.01 9.19
N GLY A 470 -16.32 -6.49 10.13
CA GLY A 470 -16.21 -7.06 11.47
C GLY A 470 -17.56 -7.19 12.17
N GLN A 471 -18.46 -6.22 12.02
CA GLN A 471 -19.79 -6.29 12.62
C GLN A 471 -20.68 -7.36 11.96
N GLU A 472 -20.67 -7.46 10.63
CA GLU A 472 -21.44 -8.44 9.88
C GLU A 472 -20.99 -9.88 10.18
N PHE A 473 -19.70 -10.07 10.43
CA PHE A 473 -19.09 -11.35 10.78
C PHE A 473 -19.20 -11.71 12.27
N GLY A 474 -19.67 -10.80 13.14
CA GLY A 474 -19.82 -11.06 14.58
C GLY A 474 -18.59 -10.74 15.44
N LEU A 475 -17.68 -9.91 14.92
CA LEU A 475 -16.42 -9.49 15.52
C LEU A 475 -16.47 -8.04 16.06
N GLU A 476 -17.66 -7.51 16.36
CA GLU A 476 -17.85 -6.12 16.82
C GLU A 476 -17.45 -5.86 18.29
N GLN A 477 -17.03 -6.89 19.02
CA GLN A 477 -16.66 -6.76 20.42
C GLN A 477 -15.46 -5.80 20.55
N LYS A 478 -15.64 -4.75 21.36
CA LYS A 478 -14.57 -3.79 21.63
C LYS A 478 -13.65 -4.33 22.72
N THR A 479 -12.36 -4.44 22.40
CA THR A 479 -11.34 -5.07 23.24
C THR A 479 -10.02 -4.30 23.24
N PHE A 480 -9.02 -4.87 23.91
CA PHE A 480 -7.60 -4.53 23.78
C PHE A 480 -6.84 -5.77 23.30
N SER A 481 -7.17 -6.22 22.09
CA SER A 481 -6.67 -7.47 21.51
C SER A 481 -5.23 -7.32 21.03
N ASN A 482 -4.46 -8.41 21.06
CA ASN A 482 -3.05 -8.42 20.67
C ASN A 482 -2.68 -9.72 19.92
N GLY A 483 -2.33 -10.79 20.64
CA GLY A 483 -2.08 -12.09 20.03
C GLY A 483 -3.38 -12.79 19.63
N ALA A 484 -3.37 -13.43 18.46
CA ALA A 484 -4.47 -14.27 18.00
C ALA A 484 -3.96 -15.49 17.23
N ALA A 485 -4.76 -16.54 17.16
CA ALA A 485 -4.51 -17.72 16.34
C ALA A 485 -5.85 -18.26 15.82
N TYR A 486 -5.82 -18.88 14.63
CA TYR A 486 -6.93 -19.66 14.09
C TYR A 486 -6.61 -21.16 14.15
N ALA A 487 -7.67 -21.97 14.23
CA ALA A 487 -7.64 -23.42 14.07
C ALA A 487 -9.08 -23.95 13.90
N ASP A 488 -9.27 -25.08 13.25
CA ASP A 488 -10.54 -25.82 13.23
C ASP A 488 -10.65 -26.62 14.55
N LEU A 489 -11.15 -25.98 15.62
CA LEU A 489 -11.08 -26.48 16.99
C LEU A 489 -12.12 -27.58 17.27
N ASP A 490 -13.18 -27.70 16.46
CA ASP A 490 -14.17 -28.76 16.57
C ASP A 490 -14.21 -29.74 15.39
N ASN A 491 -13.29 -29.58 14.43
CA ASN A 491 -13.10 -30.44 13.24
C ASN A 491 -14.33 -30.46 12.31
N ASP A 492 -15.02 -29.33 12.16
CA ASP A 492 -16.16 -29.18 11.25
C ASP A 492 -15.78 -28.62 9.87
N GLY A 493 -14.53 -28.15 9.71
CA GLY A 493 -13.93 -27.75 8.45
C GLY A 493 -13.93 -26.25 8.17
N ASP A 494 -14.41 -25.43 9.09
CA ASP A 494 -14.13 -24.00 9.12
C ASP A 494 -13.16 -23.63 10.26
N LEU A 495 -12.54 -22.46 10.17
CA LEU A 495 -11.48 -22.04 11.09
C LEU A 495 -12.05 -21.15 12.20
N ASP A 496 -11.97 -21.62 13.44
CA ASP A 496 -12.31 -20.87 14.66
C ASP A 496 -11.21 -19.87 15.03
N LEU A 497 -11.52 -18.94 15.94
CA LEU A 497 -10.58 -17.90 16.39
C LEU A 497 -10.39 -17.88 17.90
N VAL A 498 -9.14 -17.70 18.33
CA VAL A 498 -8.76 -17.45 19.72
C VAL A 498 -7.95 -16.15 19.79
N ILE A 499 -8.40 -15.18 20.61
CA ILE A 499 -7.81 -13.85 20.72
C ILE A 499 -7.49 -13.52 22.18
N ASN A 500 -6.22 -13.22 22.45
CA ASN A 500 -5.74 -12.78 23.76
C ASN A 500 -5.97 -11.26 23.93
N ASN A 501 -6.54 -10.87 25.06
CA ASN A 501 -6.91 -9.49 25.36
C ASN A 501 -6.20 -9.01 26.63
N VAL A 502 -5.64 -7.80 26.60
CA VAL A 502 -5.07 -7.18 27.80
C VAL A 502 -6.19 -6.71 28.73
N ASN A 503 -6.12 -7.08 30.01
CA ASN A 503 -7.06 -6.68 31.07
C ASN A 503 -8.53 -7.01 30.75
N GLN A 504 -8.77 -8.03 29.94
CA GLN A 504 -10.08 -8.56 29.58
C GLN A 504 -9.98 -10.08 29.33
N PRO A 505 -11.09 -10.84 29.49
CA PRO A 505 -11.10 -12.27 29.17
C PRO A 505 -10.67 -12.56 27.73
N VAL A 506 -10.02 -13.71 27.51
CA VAL A 506 -9.76 -14.25 26.17
C VAL A 506 -11.08 -14.39 25.39
N SER A 507 -11.05 -14.09 24.09
CA SER A 507 -12.19 -14.31 23.20
C SER A 507 -11.98 -15.61 22.41
N ILE A 508 -12.96 -16.51 22.45
CA ILE A 508 -13.02 -17.70 21.60
C ILE A 508 -14.26 -17.57 20.73
N TYR A 509 -14.08 -17.56 19.41
CA TYR A 509 -15.17 -17.49 18.46
C TYR A 509 -15.32 -18.82 17.75
N LYS A 510 -16.53 -19.39 17.82
CA LYS A 510 -16.93 -20.49 16.96
C LYS A 510 -17.20 -19.95 15.56
N ASN A 511 -16.57 -20.50 14.54
CA ASN A 511 -16.97 -20.28 13.16
C ASN A 511 -18.16 -21.20 12.81
N ARG A 512 -19.08 -20.68 12.01
CA ARG A 512 -20.39 -21.28 11.74
C ARG A 512 -20.69 -21.32 10.24
N SER A 513 -19.64 -21.23 9.42
CA SER A 513 -19.74 -21.15 7.97
C SER A 513 -20.27 -22.46 7.37
N GLU A 514 -19.99 -23.59 8.01
CA GLU A 514 -20.52 -24.92 7.71
C GLU A 514 -22.07 -25.02 7.80
N VAL A 515 -22.71 -24.24 8.67
CA VAL A 515 -24.18 -24.19 8.84
C VAL A 515 -24.84 -22.94 8.24
N MET A 516 -24.08 -22.07 7.57
CA MET A 516 -24.66 -20.94 6.83
C MET A 516 -25.50 -21.42 5.64
N ALA A 517 -26.30 -20.51 5.06
CA ALA A 517 -27.21 -20.85 3.95
C ALA A 517 -26.49 -21.35 2.69
N HIS A 518 -25.23 -20.96 2.51
CA HIS A 518 -24.37 -21.29 1.38
C HIS A 518 -22.98 -21.70 1.88
N PRO A 519 -22.83 -22.90 2.45
CA PRO A 519 -21.54 -23.34 2.98
C PRO A 519 -20.55 -23.55 1.82
N GLY A 520 -19.33 -23.03 1.99
CA GLY A 520 -18.22 -23.27 1.07
C GLY A 520 -17.71 -24.71 1.14
N ASN A 521 -17.18 -25.22 0.04
CA ASN A 521 -16.37 -26.43 0.08
C ASN A 521 -14.97 -26.08 0.57
N TYR A 522 -14.22 -27.08 1.06
CA TYR A 522 -12.84 -26.90 1.49
C TYR A 522 -12.00 -28.12 1.18
N ILE A 523 -10.68 -27.97 1.30
CA ILE A 523 -9.73 -29.07 1.37
C ILE A 523 -8.81 -28.86 2.58
N LYS A 524 -8.76 -29.86 3.46
CA LYS A 524 -7.92 -29.84 4.67
C LYS A 524 -6.82 -30.89 4.50
N VAL A 525 -5.56 -30.51 4.71
CA VAL A 525 -4.40 -31.37 4.48
C VAL A 525 -3.48 -31.36 5.70
N LYS A 526 -3.24 -32.53 6.27
CA LYS A 526 -2.19 -32.78 7.27
C LYS A 526 -0.95 -33.34 6.57
N LEU A 527 0.17 -32.65 6.70
CA LEU A 527 1.45 -33.08 6.16
C LEU A 527 2.24 -33.88 7.20
N GLN A 528 2.87 -34.96 6.75
CA GLN A 528 3.77 -35.81 7.55
C GLN A 528 5.16 -35.79 6.91
N GLY A 529 6.07 -35.06 7.55
CA GLY A 529 7.49 -35.03 7.17
C GLY A 529 8.24 -36.28 7.64
N GLU A 530 9.57 -36.21 7.62
CA GLU A 530 10.45 -37.27 8.09
C GLU A 530 11.75 -36.71 8.65
N GLY A 531 12.57 -37.55 9.28
CA GLY A 531 13.86 -37.13 9.82
C GLY A 531 13.71 -36.12 10.95
N LEU A 532 14.37 -34.98 10.82
CA LEU A 532 14.42 -33.90 11.83
C LEU A 532 13.37 -32.80 11.57
N ASN A 533 12.52 -32.95 10.55
CA ASN A 533 11.39 -32.07 10.27
C ASN A 533 10.11 -32.92 10.08
N THR A 534 9.68 -33.58 11.15
CA THR A 534 8.52 -34.50 11.22
C THR A 534 7.20 -33.83 10.85
N ARG A 535 7.10 -32.52 11.04
CA ARG A 535 5.90 -31.71 10.75
C ARG A 535 5.93 -31.02 9.38
N ALA A 536 6.98 -31.22 8.58
CA ALA A 536 7.13 -30.65 7.24
C ALA A 536 7.01 -29.11 7.19
N ILE A 537 7.54 -28.41 8.20
CA ILE A 537 7.62 -26.94 8.20
C ILE A 537 8.42 -26.49 6.98
N GLY A 538 7.90 -25.50 6.25
CA GLY A 538 8.45 -25.05 4.97
C GLY A 538 7.79 -25.66 3.73
N ALA A 539 6.90 -26.65 3.88
CA ALA A 539 6.18 -27.22 2.75
C ALA A 539 5.17 -26.22 2.16
N SER A 540 4.99 -26.26 0.84
CA SER A 540 3.99 -25.48 0.12
C SER A 540 2.92 -26.38 -0.49
N LEU A 541 1.65 -26.03 -0.28
CA LEU A 541 0.48 -26.71 -0.81
C LEU A 541 -0.13 -25.85 -1.93
N LYS A 542 -0.18 -26.38 -3.15
CA LYS A 542 -0.78 -25.74 -4.34
C LYS A 542 -1.98 -26.56 -4.82
N VAL A 543 -3.16 -25.94 -4.90
CA VAL A 543 -4.40 -26.56 -5.39
C VAL A 543 -4.82 -25.88 -6.69
N TYR A 544 -4.98 -26.68 -7.74
CA TYR A 544 -5.35 -26.20 -9.08
C TYR A 544 -6.83 -26.48 -9.33
N ALA A 545 -7.59 -25.43 -9.68
CA ALA A 545 -8.97 -25.53 -10.12
C ALA A 545 -9.26 -24.55 -11.27
N GLY A 546 -9.24 -25.06 -12.50
CA GLY A 546 -9.42 -24.25 -13.69
C GLY A 546 -8.28 -23.26 -13.89
N LYS A 547 -8.55 -21.96 -13.75
CA LYS A 547 -7.55 -20.88 -13.88
C LYS A 547 -6.98 -20.42 -12.53
N GLN A 548 -7.54 -20.89 -11.42
CA GLN A 548 -7.12 -20.50 -10.07
C GLN A 548 -6.07 -21.46 -9.53
N ILE A 549 -5.11 -20.90 -8.80
CA ILE A 549 -4.08 -21.63 -8.06
C ILE A 549 -4.18 -21.15 -6.63
N PHE A 550 -4.67 -21.99 -5.72
CA PHE A 550 -4.73 -21.67 -4.29
C PHE A 550 -3.45 -22.16 -3.63
N THR A 551 -2.79 -21.29 -2.85
CA THR A 551 -1.52 -21.64 -2.20
C THR A 551 -1.57 -21.45 -0.69
N ARG A 552 -0.98 -22.39 0.06
CA ARG A 552 -0.71 -22.27 1.50
C ARG A 552 0.68 -22.81 1.82
N GLN A 553 1.45 -22.06 2.60
CA GLN A 553 2.76 -22.49 3.10
C GLN A 553 2.65 -22.84 4.58
N LEU A 554 3.31 -23.93 4.99
CA LEU A 554 3.30 -24.40 6.38
C LEU A 554 4.40 -23.74 7.21
N PHE A 555 4.08 -22.57 7.77
CA PHE A 555 4.86 -21.91 8.81
C PHE A 555 3.93 -21.61 9.99
N PRO A 556 4.10 -22.28 11.16
CA PRO A 556 3.19 -22.11 12.29
C PRO A 556 3.19 -20.70 12.88
N SER A 557 4.37 -20.06 12.97
CA SER A 557 4.51 -18.69 13.49
C SER A 557 3.83 -17.69 12.56
N LYS A 558 2.71 -17.12 13.02
CA LYS A 558 1.89 -16.17 12.25
C LYS A 558 1.32 -15.08 13.15
N GLY A 559 1.08 -13.91 12.55
CA GLY A 559 0.60 -12.74 13.26
C GLY A 559 1.56 -12.26 14.35
N PHE A 560 1.01 -11.70 15.42
CA PHE A 560 1.79 -11.09 16.49
C PHE A 560 1.86 -12.04 17.70
N GLN A 561 3.08 -12.44 18.08
CA GLN A 561 3.36 -13.27 19.26
C GLN A 561 2.75 -14.68 19.23
N SER A 562 2.20 -15.14 18.10
CA SER A 562 1.36 -16.33 18.05
C SER A 562 1.83 -17.40 17.07
N SER A 563 1.32 -18.61 17.25
CA SER A 563 1.39 -19.68 16.25
C SER A 563 0.04 -20.35 16.01
N THR A 564 -0.15 -20.87 14.80
CA THR A 564 -1.39 -21.54 14.35
C THR A 564 -1.19 -23.04 14.21
N GLU A 565 -2.29 -23.77 13.99
CA GLU A 565 -2.25 -25.23 13.83
C GLU A 565 -1.51 -25.68 12.56
N TYR A 566 -1.13 -26.95 12.52
CA TYR A 566 -0.36 -27.54 11.40
C TYR A 566 -1.19 -27.99 10.18
N PRO A 567 -2.43 -28.51 10.33
CA PRO A 567 -3.27 -28.78 9.18
C PRO A 567 -3.54 -27.52 8.35
N LEU A 568 -3.35 -27.61 7.04
CA LEU A 568 -3.64 -26.52 6.11
C LEU A 568 -5.08 -26.66 5.59
N THR A 569 -5.89 -25.62 5.75
CA THR A 569 -7.25 -25.53 5.20
C THR A 569 -7.29 -24.49 4.07
N ILE A 570 -7.89 -24.88 2.95
CA ILE A 570 -8.16 -24.01 1.79
C ILE A 570 -9.67 -24.10 1.51
N GLY A 571 -10.38 -22.98 1.62
CA GLY A 571 -11.74 -22.88 1.09
C GLY A 571 -11.74 -22.90 -0.43
N LEU A 572 -12.83 -23.40 -1.00
CA LEU A 572 -13.02 -23.63 -2.42
C LEU A 572 -14.35 -23.00 -2.90
N GLY A 573 -15.11 -22.39 -2.00
CA GLY A 573 -16.42 -21.83 -2.27
C GLY A 573 -17.33 -22.83 -2.99
N ALA A 574 -17.83 -22.45 -4.16
CA ALA A 574 -18.73 -23.29 -4.97
C ALA A 574 -18.00 -24.38 -5.80
N ILE A 575 -16.67 -24.47 -5.76
CA ILE A 575 -15.89 -25.44 -6.55
C ILE A 575 -16.11 -26.85 -5.99
N ALA A 576 -16.83 -27.68 -6.76
CA ALA A 576 -17.16 -29.04 -6.37
C ALA A 576 -16.10 -30.10 -6.77
N ARG A 577 -15.11 -29.71 -7.57
CA ARG A 577 -14.01 -30.59 -8.02
C ARG A 577 -12.77 -29.76 -8.34
N ILE A 578 -11.64 -30.22 -7.82
CA ILE A 578 -10.30 -29.68 -8.10
C ILE A 578 -9.58 -30.57 -9.12
N ASP A 579 -8.71 -29.99 -9.95
CA ASP A 579 -8.00 -30.69 -11.01
C ASP A 579 -6.84 -31.50 -10.43
N SER A 580 -6.02 -30.85 -9.62
CA SER A 580 -4.90 -31.49 -8.92
C SER A 580 -4.46 -30.71 -7.69
N LEU A 581 -3.83 -31.43 -6.77
CA LEU A 581 -3.14 -30.91 -5.60
C LEU A 581 -1.66 -31.27 -5.71
N LEU A 582 -0.80 -30.34 -5.36
CA LEU A 582 0.64 -30.48 -5.36
C LEU A 582 1.20 -30.04 -4.00
N VAL A 583 2.12 -30.83 -3.46
CA VAL A 583 2.90 -30.49 -2.26
C VAL A 583 4.36 -30.40 -2.67
N ASP A 584 4.94 -29.21 -2.55
CA ASP A 584 6.37 -28.98 -2.60
C ASP A 584 6.92 -29.18 -1.18
N TRP A 585 7.74 -30.21 -0.99
CA TRP A 585 8.32 -30.53 0.31
C TRP A 585 9.62 -29.73 0.54
N PRO A 586 10.01 -29.45 1.80
CA PRO A 586 11.19 -28.63 2.11
C PRO A 586 12.50 -29.13 1.49
N ASP A 587 12.61 -30.44 1.24
CA ASP A 587 13.81 -31.08 0.67
C ASP A 587 13.79 -31.21 -0.86
N GLY A 588 12.87 -30.50 -1.51
CA GLY A 588 12.71 -30.47 -2.97
C GLY A 588 12.02 -31.70 -3.57
N ARG A 589 11.53 -32.64 -2.75
CA ARG A 589 10.60 -33.67 -3.24
C ARG A 589 9.22 -33.06 -3.53
N VAL A 590 8.44 -33.72 -4.37
CA VAL A 590 7.09 -33.29 -4.74
C VAL A 590 6.10 -34.44 -4.63
N THR A 591 4.92 -34.17 -4.07
CA THR A 591 3.76 -35.07 -4.12
C THR A 591 2.69 -34.44 -5.01
N LYS A 592 2.19 -35.17 -6.01
CA LYS A 592 1.06 -34.75 -6.85
C LYS A 592 -0.10 -35.73 -6.73
N LEU A 593 -1.30 -35.21 -6.47
CA LEU A 593 -2.56 -35.94 -6.49
C LEU A 593 -3.48 -35.37 -7.55
N GLU A 594 -4.02 -36.22 -8.42
CA GLU A 594 -5.02 -35.83 -9.41
C GLU A 594 -6.43 -36.05 -8.86
N ASN A 595 -7.31 -35.06 -9.05
CA ASN A 595 -8.70 -35.09 -8.60
C ASN A 595 -8.90 -35.53 -7.14
N PRO A 596 -8.21 -34.94 -6.14
CA PRO A 596 -8.45 -35.29 -4.75
C PRO A 596 -9.92 -35.05 -4.36
N ALA A 597 -10.40 -35.85 -3.41
CA ALA A 597 -11.70 -35.62 -2.79
C ALA A 597 -11.62 -34.49 -1.75
N ILE A 598 -12.61 -33.61 -1.78
CA ILE A 598 -12.74 -32.40 -0.94
C ILE A 598 -13.64 -32.67 0.29
N ASN A 599 -13.75 -31.69 1.20
CA ASN A 599 -14.56 -31.72 2.42
C ASN A 599 -14.22 -32.87 3.39
N GLN A 600 -12.93 -33.16 3.50
CA GLN A 600 -12.37 -34.13 4.44
C GLN A 600 -10.89 -33.81 4.70
N LEU A 601 -10.35 -34.38 5.78
CA LEU A 601 -8.92 -34.36 6.07
C LEU A 601 -8.17 -35.37 5.17
N LEU A 602 -7.21 -34.88 4.40
CA LEU A 602 -6.22 -35.70 3.70
C LEU A 602 -4.93 -35.73 4.49
N THR A 603 -4.30 -36.90 4.63
CA THR A 603 -2.97 -37.02 5.23
C THR A 603 -1.97 -37.44 4.17
N LEU A 604 -0.97 -36.60 3.92
CA LEU A 604 0.06 -36.83 2.91
C LEU A 604 1.41 -36.97 3.60
N SER A 605 2.21 -37.93 3.15
CA SER A 605 3.55 -38.17 3.71
C SER A 605 4.63 -37.97 2.65
N VAL A 606 5.74 -37.36 3.06
CA VAL A 606 6.92 -37.16 2.20
C VAL A 606 7.51 -38.48 1.69
N GLN A 607 7.27 -39.60 2.37
CA GLN A 607 7.67 -40.94 1.91
C GLN A 607 6.99 -41.37 0.61
N GLN A 608 5.86 -40.75 0.27
CA GLN A 608 5.13 -40.98 -0.98
C GLN A 608 5.58 -40.03 -2.10
N ALA A 609 6.42 -39.04 -1.77
CA ALA A 609 6.90 -38.03 -2.71
C ALA A 609 7.97 -38.60 -3.65
N ILE A 610 8.11 -37.96 -4.80
CA ILE A 610 9.15 -38.28 -5.77
C ILE A 610 10.16 -37.13 -5.82
N GLN A 611 11.44 -37.45 -5.97
CA GLN A 611 12.43 -36.41 -6.25
C GLN A 611 12.14 -35.86 -7.64
N GLN A 612 11.82 -34.58 -7.72
CA GLN A 612 11.72 -33.89 -8.99
C GLN A 612 13.05 -33.17 -9.22
N ASN A 613 13.78 -33.58 -10.25
CA ASN A 613 14.79 -32.68 -10.81
C ASN A 613 14.00 -31.57 -11.49
N ILE A 614 13.91 -30.41 -10.85
CA ILE A 614 13.40 -29.20 -11.50
C ILE A 614 14.47 -28.79 -12.51
N GLU A 615 14.43 -29.38 -13.71
CA GLU A 615 15.08 -28.72 -14.84
C GLU A 615 14.25 -27.45 -15.09
N PRO A 616 14.86 -26.24 -15.02
CA PRO A 616 14.13 -25.03 -15.35
C PRO A 616 13.52 -25.22 -16.74
N ALA A 617 12.21 -25.01 -16.86
CA ALA A 617 11.52 -25.19 -18.13
C ALA A 617 12.27 -24.39 -19.21
N SER A 618 12.94 -25.08 -20.13
CA SER A 618 13.90 -24.49 -21.06
C SER A 618 13.24 -23.75 -22.23
N HIS A 619 12.02 -23.26 -22.07
CA HIS A 619 11.39 -22.39 -23.05
C HIS A 619 11.80 -20.97 -22.68
N GLU A 620 12.67 -20.34 -23.47
CA GLU A 620 12.86 -18.89 -23.36
C GLU A 620 11.49 -18.24 -23.57
N PRO A 621 10.90 -17.59 -22.55
CA PRO A 621 9.62 -16.92 -22.73
C PRO A 621 9.77 -15.83 -23.79
N PHE A 622 8.79 -15.74 -24.69
CA PHE A 622 8.70 -14.63 -25.62
C PHE A 622 8.18 -13.41 -24.87
N TYR A 623 8.88 -12.28 -25.04
CA TYR A 623 8.50 -10.99 -24.50
C TYR A 623 8.19 -10.03 -25.65
N TYR A 624 7.09 -9.28 -25.53
CA TYR A 624 6.75 -8.22 -26.49
C TYR A 624 7.75 -7.06 -26.45
N PHE A 625 8.32 -6.78 -25.28
CA PHE A 625 9.29 -5.70 -25.08
C PHE A 625 10.64 -6.26 -24.66
N GLU A 626 11.68 -5.95 -25.44
CA GLU A 626 13.07 -6.27 -25.14
C GLU A 626 13.80 -5.00 -24.70
N PRO A 627 14.27 -4.91 -23.43
CA PRO A 627 14.97 -3.71 -22.96
C PRO A 627 16.29 -3.54 -23.70
N LEU A 628 16.53 -2.33 -24.20
CA LEU A 628 17.79 -1.91 -24.81
C LEU A 628 18.57 -1.01 -23.86
N LYS A 629 19.89 -1.06 -23.97
CA LYS A 629 20.74 -0.09 -23.28
C LYS A 629 20.49 1.30 -23.88
N SER A 630 20.11 2.24 -23.03
CA SER A 630 19.95 3.64 -23.39
C SER A 630 21.28 4.39 -23.28
N ASP A 631 21.69 5.08 -24.35
CA ASP A 631 22.82 6.02 -24.32
C ASP A 631 22.34 7.49 -24.14
N LEU A 632 21.05 7.68 -23.85
CA LEU A 632 20.44 8.98 -23.59
C LEU A 632 20.80 9.45 -22.17
N LYS A 633 21.00 10.76 -21.99
CA LYS A 633 21.32 11.30 -20.67
C LYS A 633 20.12 11.22 -19.71
N ALA A 634 20.41 10.91 -18.46
CA ALA A 634 19.44 10.94 -17.38
C ALA A 634 18.88 12.35 -17.17
N HIS A 635 17.56 12.45 -16.97
CA HIS A 635 16.94 13.63 -16.41
C HIS A 635 17.38 13.79 -14.95
N GLN A 636 17.62 15.02 -14.48
CA GLN A 636 18.08 15.27 -13.12
C GLN A 636 17.42 16.52 -12.54
N GLU A 637 16.48 16.31 -11.62
CA GLU A 637 15.83 17.35 -10.83
C GLU A 637 16.78 17.97 -9.81
N ASN A 638 16.48 19.22 -9.46
CA ASN A 638 17.12 19.90 -8.35
C ASN A 638 16.51 19.48 -7.00
N LYS A 639 17.04 20.03 -5.90
CA LYS A 639 16.52 19.81 -4.53
C LYS A 639 15.48 20.87 -4.09
N TYR A 640 14.89 21.63 -5.02
CA TYR A 640 13.92 22.68 -4.66
C TYR A 640 12.63 22.06 -4.12
N GLU A 641 12.01 22.70 -3.13
CA GLU A 641 10.81 22.18 -2.47
C GLU A 641 9.76 23.28 -2.39
N ASP A 642 8.62 23.09 -3.06
CA ASP A 642 7.54 24.08 -3.16
C ASP A 642 6.97 24.46 -1.77
N TYR A 643 7.02 23.51 -0.82
CA TYR A 643 6.50 23.65 0.54
C TYR A 643 7.09 24.84 1.32
N TYR A 644 8.28 25.34 0.94
CA TYR A 644 8.90 26.49 1.60
C TYR A 644 8.24 27.82 1.21
N ASP A 645 7.76 27.93 -0.02
CA ASP A 645 7.11 29.14 -0.53
C ASP A 645 5.59 29.08 -0.31
N GLU A 646 5.02 27.88 -0.35
CA GLU A 646 3.60 27.64 -0.23
C GLU A 646 3.29 26.61 0.86
N ARG A 647 2.71 27.07 1.98
CA ARG A 647 2.27 26.18 3.05
C ARG A 647 1.04 25.36 2.64
N ASN A 648 0.89 24.19 3.27
CA ASN A 648 -0.27 23.30 3.10
C ASN A 648 -0.51 22.84 1.65
N LEU A 649 0.55 22.73 0.84
CA LEU A 649 0.49 22.07 -0.48
C LEU A 649 0.26 20.56 -0.32
N PRO A 650 -0.58 19.93 -1.14
CA PRO A 650 -0.73 18.47 -1.15
C PRO A 650 0.41 17.77 -1.91
N MET A 651 1.03 18.43 -2.89
CA MET A 651 1.98 17.85 -3.84
C MET A 651 2.96 18.89 -4.40
N LEU A 652 4.10 18.46 -4.94
CA LEU A 652 5.08 19.31 -5.65
C LEU A 652 4.73 19.49 -7.14
N LEU A 653 4.66 20.74 -7.60
CA LEU A 653 4.53 21.06 -9.03
C LEU A 653 5.88 21.26 -9.72
N SER A 654 6.98 21.29 -8.99
CA SER A 654 8.33 21.44 -9.56
C SER A 654 8.94 20.17 -10.19
N ARG A 655 8.14 19.12 -10.44
CA ARG A 655 8.60 17.78 -10.89
C ARG A 655 7.84 17.27 -12.12
N GLU A 656 7.78 18.10 -13.17
CA GLU A 656 6.90 17.84 -14.32
C GLU A 656 7.61 17.15 -15.51
N GLY A 657 8.90 17.41 -15.70
CA GLY A 657 9.70 16.84 -16.78
C GLY A 657 10.21 15.41 -16.49
N PRO A 658 10.86 14.74 -17.45
CA PRO A 658 11.11 15.20 -18.81
C PRO A 658 9.93 14.96 -19.77
N LYS A 659 9.77 15.86 -20.74
CA LYS A 659 9.01 15.65 -21.99
C LYS A 659 9.96 15.62 -23.18
N ALA A 660 9.49 15.21 -24.34
CA ALA A 660 10.22 15.28 -25.59
C ALA A 660 9.33 15.59 -26.80
N ALA A 661 9.98 16.09 -27.85
CA ALA A 661 9.44 16.18 -29.20
C ALA A 661 10.24 15.26 -30.13
N MET A 662 9.58 14.66 -31.12
CA MET A 662 10.20 13.82 -32.13
C MET A 662 9.82 14.27 -33.54
N GLY A 663 10.77 14.20 -34.48
CA GLY A 663 10.61 14.61 -35.87
C GLY A 663 11.93 14.55 -36.63
N ASP A 664 11.89 14.43 -37.95
CA ASP A 664 13.08 14.47 -38.82
C ASP A 664 13.56 15.93 -38.98
N VAL A 665 14.55 16.34 -38.17
CA VAL A 665 15.01 17.75 -38.15
C VAL A 665 16.16 18.01 -39.12
N ASN A 666 16.73 16.97 -39.71
CA ASN A 666 17.88 17.08 -40.62
C ASN A 666 17.57 16.59 -42.05
N GLN A 667 16.32 16.19 -42.30
CA GLN A 667 15.77 15.69 -43.56
C GLN A 667 16.49 14.43 -44.10
N ASP A 668 16.96 13.54 -43.20
CA ASP A 668 17.60 12.27 -43.59
C ASP A 668 16.64 11.07 -43.65
N GLY A 669 15.36 11.29 -43.32
CA GLY A 669 14.30 10.29 -43.29
C GLY A 669 14.23 9.48 -42.00
N LEU A 670 15.03 9.83 -40.98
CA LEU A 670 15.00 9.21 -39.66
C LEU A 670 14.39 10.18 -38.63
N VAL A 671 13.73 9.62 -37.61
CA VAL A 671 13.09 10.42 -36.55
C VAL A 671 14.11 10.80 -35.49
N ASP A 672 14.37 12.10 -35.36
CA ASP A 672 15.22 12.68 -34.32
C ASP A 672 14.40 13.04 -33.08
N MET A 673 15.07 13.39 -31.97
CA MET A 673 14.40 13.67 -30.69
C MET A 673 15.04 14.84 -29.93
N TYR A 674 14.22 15.78 -29.45
CA TYR A 674 14.63 16.74 -28.41
C TYR A 674 14.03 16.33 -27.06
N VAL A 675 14.88 16.13 -26.05
CA VAL A 675 14.46 15.81 -24.68
C VAL A 675 14.65 17.05 -23.79
N CYS A 676 13.59 17.46 -23.11
CA CYS A 676 13.58 18.57 -22.16
C CYS A 676 14.53 18.31 -20.97
N GLY A 677 15.16 19.38 -20.47
CA GLY A 677 15.98 19.35 -19.26
C GLY A 677 15.30 20.06 -18.07
N ALA A 678 15.57 19.59 -16.86
CA ALA A 678 15.17 20.28 -15.63
C ALA A 678 16.01 21.54 -15.38
N LEU A 679 15.62 22.36 -14.41
CA LEU A 679 16.37 23.56 -14.03
C LEU A 679 17.81 23.23 -13.62
N GLY A 680 18.75 23.80 -14.36
CA GLY A 680 20.20 23.54 -14.23
C GLY A 680 20.73 22.50 -15.23
N GLN A 681 19.85 21.87 -16.01
CA GLN A 681 20.17 20.88 -17.02
C GLN A 681 19.64 21.36 -18.39
N ALA A 682 20.53 21.49 -19.36
CA ALA A 682 20.12 21.81 -20.73
C ALA A 682 19.30 20.67 -21.35
N GLY A 683 18.25 21.04 -22.09
CA GLY A 683 17.60 20.13 -23.02
C GLY A 683 18.54 19.67 -24.13
N GLN A 684 18.26 18.52 -24.73
CA GLN A 684 19.21 17.81 -25.59
C GLN A 684 18.55 17.33 -26.87
N LEU A 685 19.15 17.72 -28.00
CA LEU A 685 18.83 17.15 -29.31
C LEU A 685 19.65 15.89 -29.57
N TYR A 686 18.97 14.85 -30.01
CA TYR A 686 19.53 13.58 -30.43
C TYR A 686 19.16 13.32 -31.88
N LEU A 687 20.16 13.11 -32.72
CA LEU A 687 19.95 12.70 -34.10
C LEU A 687 19.97 11.18 -34.20
N GLN A 688 19.02 10.61 -34.94
CA GLN A 688 18.99 9.17 -35.18
C GLN A 688 20.06 8.80 -36.21
N GLY A 689 20.76 7.70 -35.97
CA GLY A 689 21.68 7.10 -36.93
C GLY A 689 21.54 5.58 -36.98
N LYS A 690 22.37 4.94 -37.81
CA LYS A 690 22.35 3.48 -38.02
C LYS A 690 22.54 2.64 -36.75
N GLY A 691 23.04 3.23 -35.66
CA GLY A 691 23.34 2.55 -34.40
C GLY A 691 22.57 3.09 -33.19
N GLY A 692 21.52 3.89 -33.39
CA GLY A 692 20.79 4.56 -32.31
C GLY A 692 20.92 6.08 -32.35
N PHE A 693 20.54 6.71 -31.24
CA PHE A 693 20.58 8.16 -31.06
C PHE A 693 21.97 8.67 -30.71
N GLN A 694 22.37 9.80 -31.29
CA GLN A 694 23.60 10.52 -30.95
C GLN A 694 23.30 11.97 -30.59
N ILE A 695 23.91 12.47 -29.52
CA ILE A 695 23.76 13.87 -29.13
C ILE A 695 24.27 14.78 -30.26
N SER A 696 23.45 15.75 -30.65
CA SER A 696 23.84 16.89 -31.49
C SER A 696 24.19 18.07 -30.58
N PRO A 697 25.48 18.32 -30.30
CA PRO A 697 25.87 19.34 -29.34
C PRO A 697 25.59 20.74 -29.89
N GLN A 698 24.76 21.49 -29.17
CA GLN A 698 24.44 22.88 -29.52
C GLN A 698 24.60 23.77 -28.29
N LYS A 699 25.57 24.70 -28.37
CA LYS A 699 25.81 25.70 -27.31
C LYS A 699 24.54 26.48 -26.95
N LEU A 700 23.62 26.64 -27.89
CA LEU A 700 22.35 27.30 -27.69
C LEU A 700 21.52 26.68 -26.56
N PHE A 701 21.42 25.36 -26.50
CA PHE A 701 20.67 24.68 -25.44
C PHE A 701 21.42 24.73 -24.11
N ASP A 702 22.75 24.63 -24.13
CA ASP A 702 23.58 24.78 -22.93
C ASP A 702 23.36 26.15 -22.26
N ASP A 703 23.24 27.22 -23.07
CA ASP A 703 22.98 28.57 -22.58
C ASP A 703 21.56 28.75 -21.99
N MET A 704 20.66 27.77 -22.22
CA MET A 704 19.28 27.76 -21.74
C MET A 704 19.08 26.82 -20.54
N ALA A 705 20.14 26.23 -19.98
CA ALA A 705 20.06 25.36 -18.80
C ALA A 705 19.46 26.05 -17.55
N GLY A 706 19.31 27.38 -17.55
CA GLY A 706 18.63 28.13 -16.50
C GLY A 706 17.09 28.08 -16.56
N PHE A 707 16.52 27.40 -17.55
CA PHE A 707 15.08 27.16 -17.68
C PHE A 707 14.73 25.74 -17.22
N GLU A 708 13.49 25.54 -16.79
CA GLU A 708 12.89 24.22 -16.56
C GLU A 708 12.02 23.90 -17.77
N ASP A 709 12.45 22.98 -18.64
CA ASP A 709 11.71 22.64 -19.85
C ASP A 709 10.62 21.59 -19.54
N THR A 710 9.35 21.92 -19.77
CA THR A 710 8.21 21.05 -19.41
C THR A 710 7.29 20.72 -20.59
N ALA A 711 7.51 21.33 -21.74
CA ALA A 711 6.79 21.05 -22.98
C ALA A 711 7.71 21.27 -24.18
N ALA A 712 7.59 20.44 -25.21
CA ALA A 712 8.31 20.60 -26.47
C ALA A 712 7.44 20.14 -27.64
N LEU A 713 7.56 20.82 -28.79
CA LEU A 713 6.89 20.43 -30.04
C LEU A 713 7.79 20.79 -31.23
N PHE A 714 7.89 19.86 -32.19
CA PHE A 714 8.46 20.11 -33.51
C PHE A 714 7.33 20.43 -34.50
N PHE A 715 7.47 21.49 -35.28
CA PHE A 715 6.51 21.89 -36.33
C PHE A 715 7.17 22.90 -37.29
N ASP A 716 6.71 22.96 -38.54
CA ASP A 716 7.20 23.94 -39.54
C ASP A 716 6.46 25.27 -39.36
N CYS A 717 7.10 26.27 -38.73
CA CYS A 717 6.42 27.50 -38.34
C CYS A 717 6.56 28.64 -39.36
N ASP A 718 7.47 28.55 -40.32
CA ASP A 718 7.65 29.55 -41.39
C ASP A 718 7.55 28.99 -42.82
N GLN A 719 7.02 27.77 -42.94
CA GLN A 719 6.71 27.07 -44.18
C GLN A 719 7.92 26.84 -45.10
N ASP A 720 9.11 26.70 -44.52
CA ASP A 720 10.33 26.43 -45.28
C ASP A 720 10.61 24.92 -45.48
N GLY A 721 9.81 24.07 -44.83
CA GLY A 721 9.84 22.62 -44.95
C GLY A 721 10.77 21.93 -43.97
N ASP A 722 11.42 22.66 -43.06
CA ASP A 722 12.09 22.06 -41.90
C ASP A 722 11.33 22.25 -40.59
N LEU A 723 11.54 21.30 -39.67
CA LEU A 723 10.86 21.32 -38.38
C LEU A 723 11.59 22.26 -37.42
N ASP A 724 10.90 23.31 -37.00
CA ASP A 724 11.29 24.21 -35.93
C ASP A 724 10.90 23.64 -34.56
N LEU A 725 11.53 24.15 -33.51
CA LEU A 725 11.32 23.68 -32.15
C LEU A 725 10.75 24.80 -31.28
N ILE A 726 9.59 24.55 -30.66
CA ILE A 726 9.11 25.35 -29.52
C ILE A 726 9.31 24.58 -28.22
N VAL A 727 9.83 25.28 -27.20
CA VAL A 727 10.04 24.75 -25.85
C VAL A 727 9.34 25.66 -24.84
N GLY A 728 8.53 25.06 -23.97
CA GLY A 728 7.77 25.72 -22.92
C GLY A 728 8.45 25.52 -21.58
N SER A 729 8.46 26.56 -20.76
CA SER A 729 9.02 26.48 -19.40
C SER A 729 7.94 26.25 -18.35
N GLY A 730 8.33 25.55 -17.29
CA GLY A 730 7.48 25.26 -16.14
C GLY A 730 8.24 25.21 -14.82
N GLY A 731 7.85 24.26 -13.98
CA GLY A 731 8.33 24.15 -12.59
C GLY A 731 7.71 25.19 -11.66
N ASN A 732 7.94 25.12 -10.36
CA ASN A 732 7.29 26.03 -9.39
C ASN A 732 8.27 26.98 -8.67
N GLN A 733 9.56 26.88 -8.98
CA GLN A 733 10.62 27.66 -8.33
C GLN A 733 10.68 29.12 -8.81
N ILE A 734 10.40 29.33 -10.10
CA ILE A 734 10.58 30.61 -10.78
C ILE A 734 9.35 31.50 -10.53
N PRO A 735 9.52 32.69 -9.93
CA PRO A 735 8.39 33.60 -9.69
C PRO A 735 7.75 34.10 -11.00
N LEU A 736 6.48 34.48 -10.89
CA LEU A 736 5.75 35.15 -11.97
C LEU A 736 6.52 36.40 -12.47
N GLY A 737 6.74 36.48 -13.78
CA GLY A 737 7.40 37.61 -14.44
C GLY A 737 8.92 37.52 -14.57
N SER A 738 9.53 36.42 -14.15
CA SER A 738 10.96 36.14 -14.37
C SER A 738 11.28 35.92 -15.86
N ALA A 739 12.56 36.13 -16.23
CA ALA A 739 13.04 35.96 -17.61
C ALA A 739 13.14 34.48 -18.02
N GLU A 740 13.20 33.59 -17.04
CA GLU A 740 13.37 32.13 -17.17
C GLU A 740 12.04 31.37 -17.31
N LEU A 741 10.93 32.09 -17.56
CA LEU A 741 9.59 31.51 -17.62
C LEU A 741 8.97 31.48 -19.03
N PRO A 742 9.13 32.51 -19.89
CA PRO A 742 8.54 32.51 -21.23
C PRO A 742 9.01 31.35 -22.10
N SER A 743 8.12 30.82 -22.94
CA SER A 743 8.42 29.85 -23.97
C SER A 743 9.43 30.40 -24.99
N ARG A 744 10.18 29.50 -25.63
CA ARG A 744 11.25 29.80 -26.59
C ARG A 744 10.96 29.13 -27.92
N LEU A 745 11.10 29.87 -29.02
CA LEU A 745 11.02 29.35 -30.38
C LEU A 745 12.41 29.33 -31.01
N TYR A 746 12.79 28.18 -31.55
CA TYR A 746 14.06 27.93 -32.19
C TYR A 746 13.83 27.57 -33.65
N ILE A 747 14.43 28.34 -34.56
CA ILE A 747 14.34 28.12 -36.00
C ILE A 747 15.44 27.18 -36.44
N ASN A 748 15.07 26.16 -37.20
CA ASN A 748 15.98 25.19 -37.78
C ASN A 748 16.57 25.73 -39.10
N ASN A 749 17.52 25.02 -39.68
CA ASN A 749 18.10 25.36 -40.97
C ASN A 749 18.13 24.17 -41.95
N GLY A 750 17.28 23.18 -41.69
CA GLY A 750 17.20 21.90 -42.39
C GLY A 750 18.33 20.92 -42.10
N ALA A 751 19.31 21.25 -41.24
CA ALA A 751 20.42 20.38 -40.86
C ALA A 751 20.43 20.05 -39.35
N GLY A 752 19.30 20.25 -38.68
CA GLY A 752 19.17 20.09 -37.22
C GLY A 752 20.04 21.07 -36.43
N GLN A 753 20.30 22.28 -36.96
CA GLN A 753 21.01 23.34 -36.26
C GLN A 753 20.07 24.51 -35.96
N PHE A 754 19.82 24.74 -34.69
CA PHE A 754 18.79 25.65 -34.23
C PHE A 754 19.33 27.03 -33.88
N GLN A 755 18.51 28.07 -34.06
CA GLN A 755 18.76 29.44 -33.62
C GLN A 755 17.55 30.02 -32.91
N LEU A 756 17.77 30.69 -31.77
CA LEU A 756 16.67 31.33 -31.03
C LEU A 756 16.08 32.52 -31.80
N LYS A 757 14.77 32.51 -32.01
CA LYS A 757 14.03 33.62 -32.62
C LYS A 757 13.51 34.56 -31.54
N ASN A 758 14.31 35.60 -31.26
CA ASN A 758 13.97 36.58 -30.22
C ASN A 758 12.71 37.37 -30.58
N GLY A 759 11.76 37.46 -29.65
CA GLY A 759 10.52 38.24 -29.82
C GLY A 759 9.45 37.58 -30.68
N ALA A 760 9.66 36.32 -31.10
CA ALA A 760 8.70 35.57 -31.91
C ALA A 760 7.39 35.26 -31.17
N LEU A 761 7.47 35.08 -29.86
CA LEU A 761 6.34 34.70 -29.02
C LEU A 761 5.93 35.87 -28.11
N PRO A 762 4.62 36.05 -27.85
CA PRO A 762 4.18 36.96 -26.80
C PRO A 762 4.65 36.44 -25.42
N PRO A 763 4.89 37.35 -24.45
CA PRO A 763 5.34 36.93 -23.12
C PRO A 763 4.31 36.02 -22.43
N ASN A 764 4.73 34.82 -22.01
CA ASN A 764 3.97 33.96 -21.11
C ASN A 764 4.58 33.99 -19.71
N GLY A 765 3.73 34.07 -18.67
CA GLY A 765 4.12 34.06 -17.27
C GLY A 765 3.61 32.85 -16.48
N MET A 766 3.13 31.81 -17.17
CA MET A 766 2.56 30.62 -16.55
C MET A 766 3.44 29.40 -16.84
N ASN A 767 3.26 28.35 -16.04
CA ASN A 767 3.94 27.08 -16.27
C ASN A 767 3.28 26.35 -17.44
N THR A 768 3.99 26.25 -18.55
CA THR A 768 3.51 25.64 -19.79
C THR A 768 3.60 24.12 -19.67
N SER A 769 2.56 23.39 -20.07
CA SER A 769 2.50 21.92 -19.95
C SER A 769 2.34 21.20 -21.28
N VAL A 770 1.72 21.86 -22.27
CA VAL A 770 1.44 21.24 -23.57
C VAL A 770 1.36 22.27 -24.68
N PHE A 771 1.78 21.87 -25.88
CA PHE A 771 1.57 22.59 -27.13
C PHE A 771 0.81 21.71 -28.11
N CYS A 772 -0.06 22.33 -28.92
CA CYS A 772 -0.61 21.72 -30.12
C CYS A 772 -0.51 22.72 -31.28
N SER A 773 -0.10 22.28 -32.46
CA SER A 773 -0.12 23.09 -33.68
C SER A 773 -1.34 22.77 -34.54
N MET A 774 -1.97 23.79 -35.09
CA MET A 774 -3.13 23.67 -36.00
C MET A 774 -3.30 24.93 -36.83
N ASP A 775 -3.83 24.81 -38.04
CA ASP A 775 -4.32 25.95 -38.83
C ASP A 775 -5.79 26.21 -38.48
N PHE A 776 -6.05 26.97 -37.41
CA PHE A 776 -7.41 27.10 -36.87
C PHE A 776 -8.28 28.08 -37.67
N ASP A 777 -7.68 29.05 -38.37
CA ASP A 777 -8.43 30.01 -39.19
C ASP A 777 -8.35 29.77 -40.70
N SER A 778 -7.72 28.66 -41.09
CA SER A 778 -7.65 28.14 -42.46
C SER A 778 -6.91 29.09 -43.42
N ASP A 779 -5.87 29.77 -42.93
CA ASP A 779 -5.02 30.64 -43.73
C ASP A 779 -3.75 29.94 -44.27
N GLY A 780 -3.51 28.70 -43.84
CA GLY A 780 -2.40 27.85 -44.25
C GLY A 780 -1.19 27.93 -43.32
N ASP A 781 -1.18 28.83 -42.34
CA ASP A 781 -0.12 28.95 -41.34
C ASP A 781 -0.43 28.07 -40.12
N LEU A 782 0.57 27.38 -39.58
CA LEU A 782 0.38 26.63 -38.34
C LEU A 782 0.38 27.58 -37.13
N ASP A 783 -0.77 27.72 -36.49
CA ASP A 783 -0.98 28.41 -35.23
C ASP A 783 -0.68 27.49 -34.03
N LEU A 784 -0.66 28.07 -32.82
CA LEU A 784 -0.37 27.33 -31.60
C LEU A 784 -1.46 27.47 -30.54
N PHE A 785 -1.87 26.33 -30.00
CA PHE A 785 -2.45 26.23 -28.67
C PHE A 785 -1.34 26.06 -27.63
N VAL A 786 -1.36 26.87 -26.58
CA VAL A 786 -0.42 26.82 -25.45
C VAL A 786 -1.21 26.57 -24.16
N GLY A 787 -1.14 25.34 -23.65
CA GLY A 787 -1.76 24.95 -22.39
C GLY A 787 -0.84 25.18 -21.20
N SER A 788 -1.37 25.77 -20.13
CA SER A 788 -0.64 26.01 -18.89
C SER A 788 -1.24 25.21 -17.73
N ARG A 789 -0.38 24.62 -16.89
CA ARG A 789 -0.80 23.82 -15.73
C ARG A 789 -0.99 24.63 -14.47
N SER A 790 -0.10 25.57 -14.16
CA SER A 790 -0.19 26.32 -12.91
C SER A 790 0.30 27.76 -13.00
N VAL A 791 -0.23 28.58 -12.10
CA VAL A 791 0.33 29.89 -11.79
C VAL A 791 1.50 29.66 -10.83
N PRO A 792 2.71 30.18 -11.12
CA PRO A 792 3.85 29.97 -10.24
C PRO A 792 3.54 30.41 -8.80
N LYS A 793 3.79 29.52 -7.85
CA LYS A 793 3.64 29.72 -6.39
C LYS A 793 2.21 30.00 -5.92
N ILE A 794 1.20 29.62 -6.71
CA ILE A 794 -0.21 29.72 -6.33
C ILE A 794 -0.95 28.44 -6.76
N TYR A 795 -0.68 27.33 -6.07
CA TYR A 795 -1.32 26.04 -6.36
C TYR A 795 -2.84 26.15 -6.35
N GLY A 796 -3.47 25.58 -7.39
CA GLY A 796 -4.91 25.56 -7.53
C GLY A 796 -5.51 26.78 -8.22
N ALA A 797 -4.75 27.86 -8.45
CA ALA A 797 -5.21 28.94 -9.31
C ALA A 797 -5.31 28.46 -10.77
N SER A 798 -6.32 28.91 -11.51
CA SER A 798 -6.39 28.65 -12.95
C SER A 798 -5.36 29.54 -13.68
N PRO A 799 -4.32 28.98 -14.32
CA PRO A 799 -3.39 29.74 -15.13
C PRO A 799 -4.04 30.25 -16.42
N THR A 800 -3.39 31.23 -17.04
CA THR A 800 -3.73 31.66 -18.41
C THR A 800 -3.11 30.72 -19.43
N SER A 801 -3.94 30.21 -20.33
CA SER A 801 -3.53 29.48 -21.55
C SER A 801 -3.86 30.33 -22.77
N SER A 802 -3.21 30.08 -23.91
CA SER A 802 -3.26 30.98 -25.07
C SER A 802 -3.50 30.26 -26.40
N ILE A 803 -4.14 30.97 -27.33
CA ILE A 803 -4.12 30.71 -28.77
C ILE A 803 -3.24 31.79 -29.41
N LEU A 804 -2.18 31.35 -30.08
CA LEU A 804 -1.21 32.20 -30.74
C LEU A 804 -1.35 32.05 -32.25
N ARG A 805 -1.73 33.13 -32.92
CA ARG A 805 -1.80 33.17 -34.38
C ARG A 805 -0.43 33.41 -34.99
N ASN A 806 -0.04 32.61 -35.97
CA ASN A 806 1.16 32.78 -36.77
C ASN A 806 0.91 33.74 -37.95
N ASP A 807 1.95 34.38 -38.48
CA ASP A 807 1.87 35.23 -39.68
C ASP A 807 2.56 34.62 -40.91
N GLY A 808 2.87 33.33 -40.83
CA GLY A 808 3.58 32.55 -41.83
C GLY A 808 5.08 32.78 -41.86
N SER A 809 5.60 33.67 -41.02
CA SER A 809 7.04 33.90 -40.86
C SER A 809 7.56 33.39 -39.52
N GLY A 810 6.78 32.59 -38.79
CA GLY A 810 7.08 32.14 -37.43
C GLY A 810 7.06 33.28 -36.39
N GLN A 811 6.22 34.29 -36.61
CA GLN A 811 5.96 35.37 -35.66
C GLN A 811 4.52 35.27 -35.15
N PHE A 812 4.38 35.17 -33.83
CA PHE A 812 3.11 34.84 -33.19
C PHE A 812 2.47 36.03 -32.48
N THR A 813 1.14 36.10 -32.54
CA THR A 813 0.31 37.09 -31.83
C THR A 813 -0.74 36.39 -30.97
N ASP A 814 -0.86 36.78 -29.70
CA ASP A 814 -1.92 36.29 -28.82
C ASP A 814 -3.29 36.83 -29.27
N VAL A 815 -4.13 35.91 -29.77
CA VAL A 815 -5.51 36.19 -30.22
C VAL A 815 -6.56 35.54 -29.30
N THR A 816 -6.15 35.04 -28.13
CA THR A 816 -6.98 34.24 -27.22
C THR A 816 -8.27 34.95 -26.83
N LYS A 817 -8.19 36.24 -26.47
CA LYS A 817 -9.38 37.01 -26.05
C LYS A 817 -10.40 37.19 -27.18
N GLN A 818 -9.95 37.09 -28.42
CA GLN A 818 -10.76 37.28 -29.61
C GLN A 818 -11.38 35.96 -30.04
N VAL A 819 -10.63 34.85 -30.00
CA VAL A 819 -11.04 33.57 -30.61
C VAL A 819 -11.44 32.49 -29.60
N PHE A 820 -10.94 32.56 -28.37
CA PHE A 820 -11.22 31.60 -27.32
C PHE A 820 -11.26 32.24 -25.91
N PRO A 821 -12.20 33.16 -25.62
CA PRO A 821 -12.20 33.91 -24.36
C PRO A 821 -12.25 33.06 -23.10
N ALA A 822 -12.89 31.88 -23.17
CA ALA A 822 -13.03 30.96 -22.04
C ALA A 822 -11.71 30.29 -21.63
N LEU A 823 -10.70 30.24 -22.52
CA LEU A 823 -9.43 29.56 -22.28
C LEU A 823 -8.64 30.17 -21.11
N HIS A 824 -8.75 31.48 -20.89
CA HIS A 824 -8.03 32.20 -19.83
C HIS A 824 -8.33 31.68 -18.41
N ALA A 825 -9.47 31.01 -18.20
CA ALA A 825 -9.87 30.52 -16.88
C ALA A 825 -10.26 29.02 -16.90
N LEU A 826 -9.91 28.30 -17.96
CA LEU A 826 -10.42 26.96 -18.22
C LEU A 826 -10.05 25.95 -17.11
N GLY A 827 -8.81 26.00 -16.62
CA GLY A 827 -8.33 25.10 -15.57
C GLY A 827 -6.82 24.95 -15.57
N MET A 828 -6.34 23.95 -14.84
CA MET A 828 -4.92 23.60 -14.71
C MET A 828 -4.58 22.52 -15.74
N ILE A 829 -4.30 22.92 -16.98
CA ILE A 829 -4.19 22.01 -18.13
C ILE A 829 -2.92 21.17 -18.01
N ARG A 830 -3.02 19.85 -18.18
CA ARG A 830 -1.87 18.94 -18.17
C ARG A 830 -1.53 18.39 -19.54
N ASP A 831 -2.54 18.15 -20.37
CA ASP A 831 -2.37 17.51 -21.66
C ASP A 831 -3.53 17.89 -22.60
N ALA A 832 -3.28 17.76 -23.91
CA ALA A 832 -4.25 18.05 -24.94
C ALA A 832 -3.95 17.28 -26.23
N VAL A 833 -4.98 16.94 -26.98
CA VAL A 833 -4.87 16.27 -28.29
C VAL A 833 -5.80 16.94 -29.31
N LEU A 834 -5.35 16.96 -30.56
CA LEU A 834 -6.12 17.40 -31.72
C LEU A 834 -6.50 16.20 -32.58
N HIS A 835 -7.79 16.00 -32.83
CA HIS A 835 -8.27 14.98 -33.75
C HIS A 835 -9.66 15.33 -34.30
N ASP A 836 -10.02 14.84 -35.48
CA ASP A 836 -11.41 14.81 -35.94
C ASP A 836 -12.21 13.89 -35.04
N ILE A 837 -13.06 14.47 -34.19
CA ILE A 837 -13.83 13.77 -33.15
C ILE A 837 -15.31 13.67 -33.55
N ASP A 838 -15.86 14.67 -34.22
CA ASP A 838 -17.27 14.66 -34.65
C ASP A 838 -17.50 14.23 -36.10
N GLY A 839 -16.43 13.81 -36.79
CA GLY A 839 -16.45 13.23 -38.13
C GLY A 839 -16.69 14.28 -39.23
N ASP A 840 -16.49 15.56 -38.94
CA ASP A 840 -16.70 16.65 -39.90
C ASP A 840 -15.48 16.96 -40.79
N GLY A 841 -14.38 16.22 -40.60
CA GLY A 841 -13.13 16.36 -41.33
C GLY A 841 -12.22 17.48 -40.80
N LYS A 842 -12.57 18.12 -39.68
CA LYS A 842 -11.76 19.12 -38.98
C LYS A 842 -11.34 18.60 -37.62
N GLN A 843 -10.24 19.13 -37.11
CA GLN A 843 -9.74 18.71 -35.80
C GLN A 843 -10.42 19.49 -34.68
N GLU A 844 -10.92 18.76 -33.69
CA GLU A 844 -11.31 19.25 -32.39
C GLU A 844 -10.16 19.18 -31.39
N LEU A 845 -10.15 20.13 -30.45
CA LEU A 845 -9.21 20.19 -29.33
C LEU A 845 -9.84 19.57 -28.08
N ALA A 846 -9.29 18.45 -27.63
CA ALA A 846 -9.61 17.82 -26.34
C ALA A 846 -8.57 18.20 -25.28
N ILE A 847 -9.02 18.66 -24.11
CA ILE A 847 -8.15 19.21 -23.05
C ILE A 847 -8.43 18.52 -21.71
N VAL A 848 -7.37 18.08 -21.02
CA VAL A 848 -7.43 17.50 -19.68
C VAL A 848 -6.52 18.21 -18.69
N GLY A 849 -6.80 18.07 -17.39
CA GLY A 849 -5.97 18.67 -16.35
C GLY A 849 -6.40 18.41 -14.91
N ASP A 850 -5.71 19.09 -13.98
CA ASP A 850 -5.97 19.00 -12.54
C ASP A 850 -7.22 19.83 -12.16
N TRP A 851 -8.05 19.27 -11.28
CA TRP A 851 -9.23 19.96 -10.72
C TRP A 851 -10.23 20.47 -11.77
N MET A 852 -10.34 19.78 -12.90
CA MET A 852 -11.23 20.14 -14.00
C MET A 852 -11.79 18.89 -14.67
N SER A 853 -12.84 19.07 -15.48
CA SER A 853 -13.32 18.03 -16.38
C SER A 853 -12.56 18.04 -17.71
N LEU A 854 -12.64 16.93 -18.44
CA LEU A 854 -12.28 16.87 -19.85
C LEU A 854 -13.20 17.78 -20.66
N ARG A 855 -12.64 18.56 -21.58
CA ARG A 855 -13.37 19.55 -22.37
C ARG A 855 -12.96 19.49 -23.83
N LEU A 856 -13.96 19.49 -24.71
CA LEU A 856 -13.76 19.44 -26.16
C LEU A 856 -14.18 20.77 -26.80
N PHE A 857 -13.43 21.20 -27.81
CA PHE A 857 -13.69 22.45 -28.53
C PHE A 857 -13.51 22.24 -30.03
N LYS A 858 -14.51 22.67 -30.80
CA LYS A 858 -14.46 22.73 -32.27
C LYS A 858 -14.27 24.16 -32.74
N VAL A 859 -13.69 24.35 -33.92
CA VAL A 859 -13.55 25.67 -34.53
C VAL A 859 -14.73 25.96 -35.46
N VAL A 860 -15.52 26.98 -35.13
CA VAL A 860 -16.64 27.47 -35.95
C VAL A 860 -16.32 28.86 -36.49
N GLY A 861 -16.00 28.94 -37.78
CA GLY A 861 -15.40 30.14 -38.37
C GLY A 861 -13.96 30.27 -37.87
N SER A 862 -13.66 31.29 -37.07
CA SER A 862 -12.35 31.48 -36.41
C SER A 862 -12.52 31.57 -34.89
N GLN A 863 -13.51 30.85 -34.34
CA GLN A 863 -13.85 30.87 -32.92
C GLN A 863 -13.89 29.44 -32.37
N PHE A 864 -13.27 29.24 -31.21
CA PHE A 864 -13.38 27.99 -30.48
C PHE A 864 -14.71 27.95 -29.75
N VAL A 865 -15.50 26.93 -30.04
CA VAL A 865 -16.80 26.69 -29.43
C VAL A 865 -16.75 25.34 -28.73
N GLU A 866 -17.20 25.30 -27.49
CA GLU A 866 -17.24 24.06 -26.72
C GLU A 866 -18.24 23.08 -27.35
N LEU A 867 -17.77 21.84 -27.55
CA LEU A 867 -18.59 20.71 -27.96
C LEU A 867 -19.11 20.00 -26.71
N LYS A 868 -20.42 19.73 -26.66
CA LYS A 868 -21.02 18.99 -25.54
C LYS A 868 -20.90 17.50 -25.76
N SER A 869 -20.01 16.90 -24.99
CA SER A 869 -19.53 15.52 -25.12
C SER A 869 -20.17 14.56 -24.12
N GLY A 870 -20.76 15.07 -23.03
CA GLY A 870 -21.21 14.25 -21.90
C GLY A 870 -20.10 13.97 -20.88
N LEU A 871 -18.88 14.47 -21.11
CA LEU A 871 -17.73 14.29 -20.24
C LEU A 871 -17.55 15.43 -19.22
N GLU A 872 -18.35 16.50 -19.33
CA GLU A 872 -18.19 17.73 -18.56
C GLU A 872 -18.42 17.55 -17.04
N ASP A 873 -19.13 16.48 -16.66
CA ASP A 873 -19.47 16.14 -15.27
C ASP A 873 -18.36 15.39 -14.53
N TYR A 874 -17.36 14.86 -15.23
CA TYR A 874 -16.26 14.06 -14.66
C TYR A 874 -15.03 14.92 -14.41
N ARG A 875 -14.94 15.48 -13.19
CA ARG A 875 -13.82 16.31 -12.75
C ARG A 875 -12.79 15.44 -12.03
N GLY A 876 -11.55 15.48 -12.49
CA GLY A 876 -10.49 14.59 -12.06
C GLY A 876 -9.15 15.30 -11.86
N PHE A 877 -8.13 14.47 -11.63
CA PHE A 877 -6.72 14.84 -11.69
C PHE A 877 -6.14 14.22 -12.97
N TRP A 878 -6.69 14.65 -14.10
CA TRP A 878 -6.41 14.04 -15.39
C TRP A 878 -4.97 14.34 -15.82
N GLY A 879 -4.18 13.28 -15.98
CA GLY A 879 -2.75 13.32 -16.23
C GLY A 879 -2.37 13.33 -17.72
N SER A 880 -3.15 12.65 -18.56
CA SER A 880 -2.86 12.47 -19.99
C SER A 880 -4.10 12.13 -20.81
N VAL A 881 -4.06 12.41 -22.11
CA VAL A 881 -5.10 12.04 -23.08
C VAL A 881 -4.47 11.55 -24.40
N LYS A 882 -5.00 10.47 -24.96
CA LYS A 882 -4.61 9.95 -26.28
C LYS A 882 -5.86 9.67 -27.11
N ALA A 883 -5.87 10.12 -28.36
CA ALA A 883 -6.91 9.76 -29.33
C ALA A 883 -6.49 8.50 -30.11
N VAL A 884 -7.37 7.51 -30.19
CA VAL A 884 -7.16 6.23 -30.88
C VAL A 884 -8.50 5.57 -31.16
N ASP A 885 -8.67 4.98 -32.34
CA ASP A 885 -9.82 4.15 -32.69
C ASP A 885 -9.62 2.74 -32.10
N LEU A 886 -10.31 2.42 -30.99
CA LEU A 886 -10.08 1.17 -30.23
C LEU A 886 -11.04 0.04 -30.59
N ASP A 887 -12.22 0.37 -31.13
CA ASP A 887 -13.21 -0.61 -31.57
C ASP A 887 -13.32 -0.74 -33.10
N GLU A 888 -12.45 -0.06 -33.83
CA GLU A 888 -12.27 -0.12 -35.29
C GLU A 888 -13.53 0.32 -36.07
N ASP A 889 -14.33 1.21 -35.48
CA ASP A 889 -15.54 1.74 -36.12
C ASP A 889 -15.28 2.98 -37.00
N GLY A 890 -14.07 3.53 -36.93
CA GLY A 890 -13.57 4.62 -37.73
C GLY A 890 -13.72 6.00 -37.08
N ASP A 891 -14.30 6.10 -35.88
CA ASP A 891 -14.19 7.29 -35.05
C ASP A 891 -13.15 7.15 -33.93
N MET A 892 -12.58 8.27 -33.51
CA MET A 892 -11.55 8.24 -32.48
C MET A 892 -12.16 8.25 -31.09
N ASP A 893 -11.80 7.25 -30.30
CA ASP A 893 -11.98 7.23 -28.86
C ASP A 893 -10.90 8.03 -28.15
N LEU A 894 -11.10 8.26 -26.85
CA LEU A 894 -10.08 8.85 -25.98
C LEU A 894 -9.68 7.90 -24.85
N VAL A 895 -8.37 7.66 -24.71
CA VAL A 895 -7.79 7.01 -23.54
C VAL A 895 -7.35 8.10 -22.56
N LEU A 896 -7.80 8.01 -21.32
CA LEU A 896 -7.66 9.05 -20.30
C LEU A 896 -6.90 8.51 -19.08
N GLY A 897 -5.77 9.15 -18.78
CA GLY A 897 -5.01 8.90 -17.56
C GLY A 897 -5.46 9.80 -16.42
N ASN A 898 -5.66 9.23 -15.23
CA ASN A 898 -6.08 9.96 -14.02
C ASN A 898 -5.23 9.52 -12.82
N ILE A 899 -5.53 10.03 -11.63
CA ILE A 899 -4.77 9.73 -10.39
C ILE A 899 -4.92 8.29 -9.90
N GLY A 900 -5.99 7.59 -10.30
CA GLY A 900 -6.26 6.21 -9.89
C GLY A 900 -6.94 6.10 -8.52
N ASP A 901 -7.32 4.88 -8.17
CA ASP A 901 -8.04 4.54 -6.95
C ASP A 901 -7.11 4.19 -5.78
N ASN A 902 -5.82 3.95 -6.01
CA ASN A 902 -4.85 3.80 -4.91
C ASN A 902 -4.50 5.13 -4.22
N PHE A 903 -5.08 6.24 -4.66
CA PHE A 903 -4.96 7.51 -3.97
C PHE A 903 -5.65 7.46 -2.61
N SER A 904 -4.94 7.95 -1.58
CA SER A 904 -5.40 7.92 -0.18
C SER A 904 -6.68 8.73 0.06
N LEU A 905 -7.01 9.68 -0.81
CA LEU A 905 -8.29 10.41 -0.76
C LEU A 905 -9.26 9.86 -1.81
N LYS A 906 -10.47 9.54 -1.36
CA LYS A 906 -11.57 9.10 -2.24
C LYS A 906 -12.43 10.27 -2.68
N ALA A 907 -12.98 10.18 -3.90
CA ALA A 907 -13.89 11.17 -4.46
C ALA A 907 -14.95 10.51 -5.34
N THR A 908 -16.21 10.86 -5.14
CA THR A 908 -17.33 10.47 -6.02
C THR A 908 -18.21 11.67 -6.34
N ALA A 909 -19.24 11.48 -7.17
CA ALA A 909 -20.24 12.51 -7.44
C ALA A 909 -20.98 12.96 -6.16
N GLU A 910 -21.25 12.02 -5.25
CA GLU A 910 -21.95 12.24 -3.99
C GLU A 910 -21.02 12.81 -2.91
N SER A 911 -19.74 12.42 -2.94
CA SER A 911 -18.73 12.84 -1.98
C SER A 911 -17.49 13.41 -2.68
N PRO A 912 -17.58 14.61 -3.29
CA PRO A 912 -16.46 15.18 -4.01
C PRO A 912 -15.39 15.71 -3.04
N LEU A 913 -14.14 15.70 -3.52
CA LEU A 913 -13.07 16.51 -2.94
C LEU A 913 -13.26 17.96 -3.41
N LYS A 914 -12.95 18.92 -2.54
CA LYS A 914 -13.05 20.34 -2.85
C LYS A 914 -11.79 21.08 -2.46
N LEU A 915 -11.48 22.12 -3.23
CA LEU A 915 -10.39 23.06 -3.00
C LEU A 915 -10.98 24.46 -2.89
N TYR A 916 -10.70 25.14 -1.80
CA TYR A 916 -11.05 26.54 -1.55
C TYR A 916 -9.80 27.41 -1.60
N LEU A 917 -9.82 28.44 -2.45
CA LEU A 917 -8.73 29.40 -2.62
C LEU A 917 -9.20 30.80 -2.27
N ASN A 918 -8.60 31.41 -1.26
CA ASN A 918 -8.90 32.79 -0.84
C ASN A 918 -7.77 33.36 0.02
N ASP A 919 -7.73 34.68 0.20
CA ASP A 919 -6.91 35.31 1.24
C ASP A 919 -7.62 35.21 2.61
N PHE A 920 -7.58 34.02 3.19
CA PHE A 920 -8.26 33.74 4.47
C PHE A 920 -7.68 34.55 5.63
N ASN A 921 -6.40 34.93 5.54
CA ASN A 921 -5.70 35.71 6.55
C ASN A 921 -5.80 37.23 6.34
N LYS A 922 -6.33 37.70 5.22
CA LYS A 922 -6.41 39.12 4.82
C LYS A 922 -5.04 39.79 4.76
N ASN A 923 -4.02 39.07 4.28
CA ASN A 923 -2.63 39.52 4.19
C ASN A 923 -2.13 39.70 2.73
N GLY A 924 -3.00 39.50 1.74
CA GLY A 924 -2.69 39.59 0.31
C GLY A 924 -2.10 38.31 -0.30
N VAL A 925 -1.99 37.22 0.47
CA VAL A 925 -1.52 35.91 -0.01
C VAL A 925 -2.70 34.99 -0.22
N MET A 926 -2.75 34.32 -1.37
CA MET A 926 -3.78 33.32 -1.64
C MET A 926 -3.48 32.04 -0.86
N ASP A 927 -4.39 31.69 0.04
CA ASP A 927 -4.34 30.49 0.86
C ASP A 927 -5.27 29.42 0.27
N LYS A 928 -5.02 28.16 0.62
CA LYS A 928 -5.75 26.99 0.15
C LYS A 928 -6.25 26.12 1.30
N VAL A 929 -7.45 25.57 1.14
CA VAL A 929 -8.00 24.54 2.02
C VAL A 929 -8.63 23.44 1.18
N ILE A 930 -8.14 22.22 1.34
CA ILE A 930 -8.71 21.03 0.69
C ILE A 930 -9.61 20.31 1.69
N THR A 931 -10.80 19.93 1.24
CA THR A 931 -11.78 19.21 2.05
C THR A 931 -12.19 17.89 1.38
N LYS A 932 -12.55 16.92 2.22
CA LYS A 932 -13.28 15.70 1.85
C LYS A 932 -14.70 15.78 2.37
N THR A 933 -15.64 15.15 1.66
CA THR A 933 -17.04 15.09 2.06
C THR A 933 -17.30 13.78 2.80
N LEU A 934 -17.81 13.85 4.04
CA LEU A 934 -18.22 12.71 4.85
C LEU A 934 -19.55 13.04 5.54
N ASP A 935 -20.55 12.16 5.43
CA ASP A 935 -21.90 12.35 5.96
C ASP A 935 -22.53 13.70 5.58
N GLN A 936 -22.38 14.10 4.30
CA GLN A 936 -22.85 15.38 3.74
C GLN A 936 -22.23 16.63 4.39
N LYS A 937 -21.16 16.47 5.19
CA LYS A 937 -20.37 17.56 5.76
C LYS A 937 -18.98 17.59 5.14
N GLU A 938 -18.39 18.78 5.10
CA GLU A 938 -17.06 18.97 4.57
C GLU A 938 -16.01 19.10 5.66
N TRP A 939 -14.99 18.27 5.56
CA TRP A 939 -13.93 18.14 6.56
C TRP A 939 -12.59 18.50 5.94
N PRO A 940 -11.80 19.42 6.53
CA PRO A 940 -10.45 19.69 6.06
C PRO A 940 -9.59 18.43 6.10
N ILE A 941 -8.83 18.13 5.05
CA ILE A 941 -7.96 16.94 5.05
C ILE A 941 -6.79 17.10 6.04
N LEU A 942 -6.31 18.32 6.24
CA LEU A 942 -5.22 18.62 7.18
C LEU A 942 -5.73 18.69 8.62
N LEU A 943 -4.88 18.29 9.57
CA LEU A 943 -5.22 18.23 10.99
C LEU A 943 -5.06 19.61 11.67
N LYS A 944 -5.43 19.67 12.96
CA LYS A 944 -5.47 20.90 13.77
C LYS A 944 -4.15 21.66 13.73
N ARG A 945 -3.00 20.98 13.81
CA ARG A 945 -1.69 21.61 13.92
C ARG A 945 -1.32 22.37 12.65
N GLU A 946 -1.50 21.74 11.49
CA GLU A 946 -1.20 22.29 10.18
C GLU A 946 -2.13 23.46 9.86
N LEU A 947 -3.44 23.28 10.08
CA LEU A 947 -4.42 24.34 9.82
C LEU A 947 -4.25 25.54 10.76
N THR A 948 -4.01 25.33 12.06
CA THR A 948 -3.85 26.46 12.99
C THR A 948 -2.51 27.19 12.83
N THR A 949 -1.53 26.55 12.20
CA THR A 949 -0.26 27.18 11.80
C THR A 949 -0.46 28.10 10.60
N GLN A 950 -1.32 27.72 9.64
CA GLN A 950 -1.68 28.57 8.50
C GLN A 950 -2.73 29.63 8.84
N PHE A 951 -3.68 29.29 9.70
CA PHE A 951 -4.84 30.12 10.04
C PHE A 951 -4.91 30.34 11.55
N PRO A 952 -4.12 31.28 12.11
CA PRO A 952 -4.00 31.47 13.56
C PRO A 952 -5.33 31.78 14.26
N PHE A 953 -6.33 32.33 13.56
CA PHE A 953 -7.64 32.61 14.13
C PHE A 953 -8.40 31.34 14.57
N LEU A 954 -8.06 30.17 14.00
CA LEU A 954 -8.65 28.88 14.39
C LEU A 954 -8.28 28.46 15.82
N LYS A 955 -7.11 28.88 16.34
CA LYS A 955 -6.67 28.57 17.72
C LYS A 955 -7.64 29.06 18.78
N LYS A 956 -8.33 30.18 18.52
CA LYS A 956 -9.34 30.73 19.43
C LYS A 956 -10.66 29.97 19.38
N LYS A 957 -10.93 29.26 18.29
CA LYS A 957 -12.17 28.51 18.07
C LYS A 957 -12.09 27.09 18.61
N SER A 958 -10.97 26.42 18.44
CA SER A 958 -10.75 25.04 18.88
C SER A 958 -9.41 24.95 19.62
N LEU A 959 -9.46 24.92 20.94
CA LEU A 959 -8.27 24.83 21.77
C LEU A 959 -7.73 23.39 21.76
N LYS A 960 -8.66 22.43 21.85
CA LYS A 960 -8.39 20.99 21.92
C LYS A 960 -8.51 20.31 20.56
N HIS A 961 -7.81 19.19 20.39
CA HIS A 961 -7.96 18.28 19.26
C HIS A 961 -9.38 17.71 19.19
N ALA A 962 -9.94 17.25 20.32
CA ALA A 962 -11.32 16.75 20.36
C ALA A 962 -12.38 17.79 19.94
N GLU A 963 -12.14 19.08 20.22
CA GLU A 963 -13.03 20.17 19.79
C GLU A 963 -12.93 20.48 18.30
N PHE A 964 -11.75 20.27 17.70
CA PHE A 964 -11.51 20.41 16.28
C PHE A 964 -12.05 19.21 15.50
N ALA A 965 -11.93 18.01 16.07
CA ALA A 965 -12.26 16.73 15.45
C ALA A 965 -13.72 16.59 14.99
N VAL A 966 -14.64 17.38 15.58
CA VAL A 966 -16.08 17.33 15.29
C VAL A 966 -16.60 18.52 14.49
N ARG A 967 -15.71 19.39 13.98
CA ARG A 967 -16.10 20.61 13.27
C ARG A 967 -15.87 20.55 11.77
N SER A 968 -16.91 20.89 11.01
CA SER A 968 -16.81 21.03 9.56
C SER A 968 -16.13 22.35 9.14
N ILE A 969 -15.81 22.48 7.86
CA ILE A 969 -15.22 23.70 7.31
C ILE A 969 -16.09 24.95 7.57
N GLU A 970 -17.41 24.83 7.51
CA GLU A 970 -18.36 25.93 7.73
C GLU A 970 -18.41 26.40 9.18
N GLU A 971 -18.03 25.54 10.11
CA GLU A 971 -17.93 25.87 11.55
C GLU A 971 -16.55 26.48 11.87
N LEU A 972 -15.51 26.01 11.17
CA LEU A 972 -14.14 26.48 11.32
C LEU A 972 -13.92 27.86 10.69
N PHE A 973 -14.42 28.11 9.48
CA PHE A 973 -14.13 29.33 8.71
C PHE A 973 -15.31 30.32 8.66
N PRO A 974 -15.05 31.64 8.55
CA PRO A 974 -16.11 32.62 8.32
C PRO A 974 -16.84 32.39 6.99
N LYS A 975 -18.18 32.45 7.00
CA LYS A 975 -19.01 32.20 5.82
C LYS A 975 -18.74 33.15 4.66
N ASP A 976 -18.43 34.42 4.94
CA ASP A 976 -18.09 35.42 3.93
C ASP A 976 -16.81 35.05 3.17
N LEU A 977 -15.82 34.48 3.85
CA LEU A 977 -14.58 34.03 3.23
C LEU A 977 -14.76 32.74 2.43
N LEU A 978 -15.58 31.78 2.92
CA LEU A 978 -15.89 30.58 2.14
C LEU A 978 -16.69 30.91 0.87
N ASN A 979 -17.71 31.77 0.98
CA ASN A 979 -18.56 32.15 -0.16
C ASN A 979 -17.82 32.98 -1.22
N SER A 980 -16.74 33.68 -0.85
CA SER A 980 -15.91 34.46 -1.78
C SER A 980 -14.69 33.69 -2.29
N ALA A 981 -14.45 32.48 -1.80
CA ALA A 981 -13.34 31.65 -2.26
C ALA A 981 -13.57 31.14 -3.68
N HIS A 982 -12.49 31.05 -4.45
CA HIS A 982 -12.51 30.28 -5.69
C HIS A 982 -12.56 28.80 -5.33
N GLN A 983 -13.59 28.12 -5.82
CA GLN A 983 -13.80 26.70 -5.53
C GLN A 983 -13.51 25.84 -6.75
N LYS A 984 -12.80 24.74 -6.52
CA LYS A 984 -12.64 23.64 -7.46
C LYS A 984 -13.05 22.33 -6.80
N SER A 985 -13.29 21.30 -7.60
CA SER A 985 -13.68 19.99 -7.06
C SER A 985 -13.30 18.84 -7.97
N VAL A 986 -13.09 17.67 -7.38
CA VAL A 986 -12.89 16.39 -8.06
C VAL A 986 -13.96 15.42 -7.59
N ASN A 987 -14.54 14.69 -8.52
CA ASN A 987 -15.60 13.70 -8.30
C ASN A 987 -15.38 12.39 -9.07
N TYR A 988 -14.26 12.25 -9.78
CA TYR A 988 -13.90 11.06 -10.54
C TYR A 988 -12.38 10.85 -10.53
N LEU A 989 -11.92 9.67 -10.09
CA LEU A 989 -10.50 9.36 -9.91
C LEU A 989 -9.95 8.32 -10.89
N LEU A 990 -10.84 7.55 -11.54
CA LEU A 990 -10.42 6.42 -12.36
C LEU A 990 -9.83 6.88 -13.69
N SER A 991 -8.81 6.17 -14.17
CA SER A 991 -8.38 6.20 -15.56
C SER A 991 -9.41 5.46 -16.42
N ALA A 992 -9.68 5.94 -17.63
CA ALA A 992 -10.87 5.57 -18.38
C ALA A 992 -10.68 5.61 -19.90
N LEU A 993 -11.56 4.89 -20.60
CA LEU A 993 -11.83 5.04 -22.02
C LEU A 993 -13.08 5.92 -22.17
N ALA A 994 -13.04 6.92 -23.03
CA ALA A 994 -14.22 7.62 -23.51
C ALA A 994 -14.49 7.14 -24.93
N ILE A 995 -15.55 6.33 -25.08
CA ILE A 995 -15.94 5.73 -26.35
C ILE A 995 -16.82 6.70 -27.12
N ASN A 996 -16.43 7.02 -28.35
CA ASN A 996 -17.11 8.01 -29.20
C ASN A 996 -18.36 7.41 -29.87
N ASP A 997 -19.25 8.27 -30.36
CA ASP A 997 -20.50 7.91 -31.04
C ASP A 997 -20.53 8.37 -32.52
N GLY A 998 -19.36 8.73 -33.05
CA GLY A 998 -19.14 9.33 -34.36
C GLY A 998 -19.72 10.74 -34.53
N LYS A 999 -20.22 11.38 -33.47
CA LYS A 999 -20.80 12.74 -33.50
C LYS A 999 -20.26 13.61 -32.37
N GLY A 1000 -19.18 13.17 -31.73
CA GLY A 1000 -18.53 13.84 -30.61
C GLY A 1000 -19.26 13.73 -29.27
N GLY A 1001 -20.22 12.81 -29.16
CA GLY A 1001 -20.77 12.35 -27.88
C GLY A 1001 -19.98 11.15 -27.37
N PHE A 1002 -19.77 11.06 -26.06
CA PHE A 1002 -18.94 10.02 -25.48
C PHE A 1002 -19.63 9.24 -24.35
N ARG A 1003 -19.26 7.96 -24.24
CA ARG A 1003 -19.58 7.09 -23.11
C ARG A 1003 -18.30 6.73 -22.36
N LEU A 1004 -18.20 7.17 -21.11
CA LEU A 1004 -17.05 6.88 -20.26
C LEU A 1004 -17.11 5.46 -19.68
N MET A 1005 -15.99 4.75 -19.73
CA MET A 1005 -15.79 3.41 -19.17
C MET A 1005 -14.47 3.36 -18.39
N PRO A 1006 -14.42 2.83 -17.16
CA PRO A 1006 -13.15 2.68 -16.45
C PRO A 1006 -12.24 1.64 -17.13
N LEU A 1007 -10.93 1.89 -17.11
CA LEU A 1007 -9.91 0.90 -17.46
C LEU A 1007 -9.83 -0.22 -16.40
N PRO A 1008 -9.23 -1.39 -16.70
CA PRO A 1008 -9.13 -2.51 -15.76
C PRO A 1008 -8.56 -2.13 -14.38
N ASP A 1009 -8.96 -2.87 -13.35
CA ASP A 1009 -8.65 -2.58 -11.94
C ASP A 1009 -7.15 -2.37 -11.66
N LEU A 1010 -6.27 -3.21 -12.21
CA LEU A 1010 -4.82 -3.05 -12.03
C LEU A 1010 -4.28 -1.70 -12.52
N VAL A 1011 -4.89 -1.09 -13.53
CA VAL A 1011 -4.49 0.25 -14.03
C VAL A 1011 -4.80 1.34 -13.00
N GLN A 1012 -5.77 1.11 -12.12
CA GLN A 1012 -6.20 2.07 -11.10
C GLN A 1012 -5.28 2.06 -9.86
N THR A 1013 -4.27 1.19 -9.83
CA THR A 1013 -3.34 1.06 -8.69
C THR A 1013 -2.31 2.18 -8.61
N SER A 1014 -2.19 3.02 -9.64
CA SER A 1014 -1.34 4.21 -9.63
C SER A 1014 -1.94 5.30 -10.53
N CYS A 1015 -1.29 6.46 -10.58
CA CYS A 1015 -1.64 7.50 -11.53
C CYS A 1015 -1.07 7.20 -12.92
N ILE A 1016 -1.82 7.56 -13.96
CA ILE A 1016 -1.41 7.41 -15.36
C ILE A 1016 -1.14 8.80 -15.94
N THR A 1017 0.10 8.99 -16.39
CA THR A 1017 0.58 10.27 -16.97
C THR A 1017 1.18 10.11 -18.36
N ALA A 1018 1.27 8.88 -18.86
CA ALA A 1018 1.78 8.55 -20.18
C ALA A 1018 0.98 7.40 -20.80
N ILE A 1019 0.59 7.58 -22.06
CA ILE A 1019 -0.25 6.65 -22.81
C ILE A 1019 0.35 6.54 -24.22
N GLU A 1020 0.52 5.31 -24.70
CA GLU A 1020 0.81 5.03 -26.10
C GLU A 1020 -0.11 3.91 -26.61
N ALA A 1021 -0.47 3.99 -27.89
CA ALA A 1021 -1.24 2.96 -28.58
C ALA A 1021 -0.37 2.31 -29.65
N VAL A 1022 -0.26 0.99 -29.60
CA VAL A 1022 0.55 0.21 -30.54
C VAL A 1022 0.03 -1.22 -30.56
N ASP A 1023 -0.16 -1.79 -31.75
CA ASP A 1023 -0.46 -3.21 -31.95
C ASP A 1023 0.81 -4.03 -31.57
N VAL A 1024 0.86 -4.56 -30.35
CA VAL A 1024 2.04 -5.28 -29.83
C VAL A 1024 2.07 -6.74 -30.27
N ASN A 1025 0.91 -7.32 -30.58
CA ASN A 1025 0.76 -8.73 -30.92
C ASN A 1025 0.56 -9.00 -32.42
N GLU A 1026 0.46 -7.94 -33.23
CA GLU A 1026 0.21 -7.95 -34.68
C GLU A 1026 -1.13 -8.57 -35.10
N ASP A 1027 -2.16 -8.46 -34.27
CA ASP A 1027 -3.49 -8.97 -34.58
C ASP A 1027 -4.37 -7.97 -35.37
N GLY A 1028 -3.88 -6.74 -35.55
CA GLY A 1028 -4.55 -5.66 -36.26
C GLY A 1028 -5.25 -4.66 -35.35
N GLN A 1029 -5.48 -5.01 -34.08
CA GLN A 1029 -6.14 -4.14 -33.11
C GLN A 1029 -5.11 -3.28 -32.36
N GLN A 1030 -5.53 -2.09 -31.94
CA GLN A 1030 -4.66 -1.23 -31.12
C GLN A 1030 -4.63 -1.73 -29.67
N ASP A 1031 -3.43 -2.06 -29.19
CA ASP A 1031 -3.17 -2.31 -27.77
C ASP A 1031 -2.73 -1.01 -27.07
N LEU A 1032 -2.80 -1.01 -25.73
CA LEU A 1032 -2.41 0.15 -24.93
C LEU A 1032 -1.19 -0.14 -24.07
N VAL A 1033 -0.24 0.80 -24.09
CA VAL A 1033 0.88 0.85 -23.15
C VAL A 1033 0.70 2.07 -22.25
N LEU A 1034 0.55 1.84 -20.96
CA LEU A 1034 0.26 2.87 -19.96
C LEU A 1034 1.37 2.93 -18.93
N ALA A 1035 1.77 4.14 -18.55
CA ALA A 1035 2.74 4.34 -17.47
C ALA A 1035 2.45 5.62 -16.68
N GLY A 1036 3.03 5.71 -15.49
CA GLY A 1036 2.91 6.89 -14.65
C GLY A 1036 3.70 6.77 -13.37
N ASN A 1037 3.03 6.92 -12.22
CA ASN A 1037 3.58 7.14 -10.87
C ASN A 1037 3.86 8.59 -10.51
N TYR A 1038 3.71 8.86 -9.21
CA TYR A 1038 4.01 10.13 -8.58
C TYR A 1038 4.27 9.94 -7.08
N SER A 1039 5.48 10.29 -6.63
CA SER A 1039 5.98 10.06 -5.26
C SER A 1039 6.15 11.33 -4.42
N HIS A 1040 5.76 12.49 -4.98
CA HIS A 1040 6.03 13.81 -4.39
C HIS A 1040 4.81 14.46 -3.71
N PHE A 1041 3.97 13.65 -3.04
CA PHE A 1041 2.94 14.15 -2.13
C PHE A 1041 3.52 14.41 -0.74
N ILE A 1042 2.77 15.15 0.10
CA ILE A 1042 3.07 15.19 1.54
C ILE A 1042 2.93 13.80 2.16
N PRO A 1043 3.67 13.46 3.23
CA PRO A 1043 3.64 12.12 3.84
C PRO A 1043 2.25 11.62 4.23
N GLN A 1044 1.32 12.52 4.59
CA GLN A 1044 -0.07 12.16 4.88
C GLN A 1044 -0.80 11.47 3.70
N LEU A 1045 -0.40 11.74 2.46
CA LEU A 1045 -1.11 11.27 1.27
C LEU A 1045 -0.47 10.05 0.60
N GLY A 1046 0.69 9.59 1.08
CA GLY A 1046 1.40 8.45 0.52
C GLY A 1046 2.13 8.75 -0.81
N ALA A 1047 2.62 7.70 -1.47
CA ALA A 1047 3.09 7.72 -2.85
C ALA A 1047 2.17 6.89 -3.75
N LEU A 1048 2.17 7.19 -5.05
CA LEU A 1048 1.57 6.36 -6.08
C LEU A 1048 2.69 5.79 -6.94
N ASP A 1049 3.17 4.60 -6.59
CA ASP A 1049 4.35 3.98 -7.20
C ASP A 1049 4.11 2.52 -7.63
N ALA A 1050 2.86 2.06 -7.70
CA ALA A 1050 2.51 0.69 -8.08
C ALA A 1050 2.56 0.39 -9.58
N CYS A 1051 2.70 1.41 -10.46
CA CYS A 1051 2.80 1.17 -11.90
C CYS A 1051 4.22 0.73 -12.25
N ASN A 1052 4.35 -0.41 -12.92
CA ASN A 1052 5.61 -0.88 -13.51
C ASN A 1052 5.55 -0.89 -15.05
N GLY A 1053 4.62 -0.12 -15.62
CA GLY A 1053 4.21 -0.20 -17.03
C GLY A 1053 3.12 -1.25 -17.22
N PHE A 1054 1.94 -0.84 -17.67
CA PHE A 1054 0.84 -1.73 -18.00
C PHE A 1054 0.78 -1.92 -19.52
N VAL A 1055 0.68 -3.17 -19.95
CA VAL A 1055 0.41 -3.54 -21.35
C VAL A 1055 -0.96 -4.19 -21.39
N LEU A 1056 -1.90 -3.56 -22.09
CA LEU A 1056 -3.28 -4.00 -22.22
C LEU A 1056 -3.49 -4.48 -23.65
N VAL A 1057 -3.53 -5.79 -23.84
CA VAL A 1057 -3.81 -6.41 -25.14
C VAL A 1057 -5.31 -6.35 -25.40
N ASN A 1058 -5.70 -5.79 -26.53
CA ASN A 1058 -7.10 -5.65 -26.95
C ASN A 1058 -7.59 -6.96 -27.58
N GLU A 1059 -8.49 -7.66 -26.87
CA GLU A 1059 -9.09 -8.92 -27.31
C GLU A 1059 -10.35 -8.69 -28.19
N GLY A 1060 -10.61 -7.44 -28.55
CA GLY A 1060 -11.81 -6.99 -29.26
C GLY A 1060 -12.99 -6.69 -28.34
N ASP A 1061 -13.99 -5.99 -28.88
CA ASP A 1061 -15.14 -5.45 -28.13
C ASP A 1061 -14.71 -4.61 -26.89
N LEU A 1062 -13.57 -3.92 -26.96
CA LEU A 1062 -12.99 -3.14 -25.85
C LEU A 1062 -12.69 -3.97 -24.59
N LYS A 1063 -12.38 -5.27 -24.76
CA LYS A 1063 -11.95 -6.16 -23.67
C LYS A 1063 -10.44 -6.22 -23.66
N PHE A 1064 -9.83 -5.98 -22.50
CA PHE A 1064 -8.38 -5.94 -22.37
C PHE A 1064 -7.85 -7.04 -21.45
N THR A 1065 -6.79 -7.72 -21.90
CA THR A 1065 -5.95 -8.57 -21.06
C THR A 1065 -4.75 -7.75 -20.58
N VAL A 1066 -4.61 -7.59 -19.26
CA VAL A 1066 -3.45 -6.90 -18.66
C VAL A 1066 -2.28 -7.88 -18.52
N LEU A 1067 -1.14 -7.54 -19.12
CA LEU A 1067 0.12 -8.29 -18.99
C LEU A 1067 1.04 -7.65 -17.94
N ASN A 1068 1.56 -8.46 -17.02
CA ASN A 1068 2.61 -8.04 -16.09
C ASN A 1068 3.99 -8.03 -16.76
N ALA A 1069 5.00 -7.46 -16.08
CA ALA A 1069 6.37 -7.36 -16.60
C ALA A 1069 6.97 -8.72 -16.98
N LYS A 1070 6.68 -9.78 -16.20
CA LYS A 1070 7.11 -11.15 -16.50
C LYS A 1070 6.52 -11.75 -17.77
N LYS A 1071 5.40 -11.23 -18.28
CA LYS A 1071 4.78 -11.66 -19.55
C LYS A 1071 5.07 -10.69 -20.70
N SER A 1072 5.07 -9.39 -20.42
CA SER A 1072 5.25 -8.36 -21.45
C SER A 1072 6.72 -8.08 -21.77
N GLY A 1073 7.61 -8.20 -20.78
CA GLY A 1073 8.99 -7.71 -20.85
C GLY A 1073 9.14 -6.20 -20.61
N LEU A 1074 8.04 -5.48 -20.38
CA LEU A 1074 8.05 -4.05 -20.07
C LEU A 1074 8.22 -3.84 -18.56
N ASN A 1075 9.24 -3.08 -18.15
CA ASN A 1075 9.47 -2.73 -16.74
C ASN A 1075 9.81 -1.23 -16.59
N LEU A 1076 8.82 -0.43 -16.22
CA LEU A 1076 8.91 1.02 -16.06
C LEU A 1076 8.45 1.45 -14.66
N PRO A 1077 9.26 1.19 -13.61
CA PRO A 1077 8.84 1.38 -12.22
C PRO A 1077 8.95 2.82 -11.70
N GLY A 1078 9.63 3.71 -12.44
CA GLY A 1078 9.84 5.11 -12.07
C GLY A 1078 8.65 6.03 -12.39
N GLU A 1079 8.83 7.34 -12.23
CA GLU A 1079 7.81 8.35 -12.61
C GLU A 1079 7.87 8.66 -14.10
N VAL A 1080 7.09 7.93 -14.91
CA VAL A 1080 7.08 8.08 -16.37
C VAL A 1080 6.21 9.26 -16.79
N LYS A 1081 6.81 10.27 -17.42
CA LYS A 1081 6.11 11.49 -17.84
C LYS A 1081 5.66 11.46 -19.30
N GLN A 1082 6.23 10.60 -20.14
CA GLN A 1082 5.82 10.42 -21.53
C GLN A 1082 6.25 9.05 -22.06
N LEU A 1083 5.42 8.47 -22.91
CA LEU A 1083 5.71 7.30 -23.73
C LEU A 1083 5.66 7.75 -25.19
N ILE A 1084 6.58 7.25 -26.01
CA ILE A 1084 6.61 7.55 -27.45
C ILE A 1084 7.01 6.28 -28.20
N ALA A 1085 6.17 5.84 -29.14
CA ALA A 1085 6.52 4.82 -30.12
C ALA A 1085 7.28 5.45 -31.31
N PHE A 1086 8.33 4.78 -31.78
CA PHE A 1086 9.13 5.26 -32.91
C PHE A 1086 9.82 4.11 -33.65
N ASP A 1087 10.28 4.36 -34.88
CA ASP A 1087 11.08 3.41 -35.63
C ASP A 1087 12.58 3.70 -35.47
N LEU A 1088 13.33 2.65 -35.16
CA LEU A 1088 14.80 2.65 -35.21
C LEU A 1088 15.26 1.53 -36.13
N ALA A 1089 15.98 1.91 -37.20
CA ALA A 1089 16.42 0.97 -38.24
C ALA A 1089 15.27 0.11 -38.83
N HIS A 1090 14.10 0.73 -39.04
CA HIS A 1090 12.87 0.09 -39.53
C HIS A 1090 12.30 -1.00 -38.60
N GLN A 1091 12.58 -0.92 -37.31
CA GLN A 1091 11.96 -1.77 -36.29
C GLN A 1091 11.24 -0.90 -35.26
N PRO A 1092 10.04 -1.33 -34.81
CA PRO A 1092 9.26 -0.58 -33.83
C PRO A 1092 9.94 -0.62 -32.46
N HIS A 1093 10.00 0.54 -31.81
CA HIS A 1093 10.55 0.74 -30.48
C HIS A 1093 9.61 1.60 -29.66
N LEU A 1094 9.75 1.50 -28.33
CA LEU A 1094 9.08 2.33 -27.35
C LEU A 1094 10.14 3.00 -26.48
N ILE A 1095 9.98 4.30 -26.21
CA ILE A 1095 10.77 5.01 -25.21
C ILE A 1095 9.87 5.53 -24.09
N GLY A 1096 10.28 5.28 -22.85
CA GLY A 1096 9.70 5.88 -21.64
C GLY A 1096 10.62 6.96 -21.08
N LEU A 1097 10.12 8.18 -20.97
CA LEU A 1097 10.81 9.30 -20.36
C LEU A 1097 10.52 9.33 -18.86
N VAL A 1098 11.54 9.06 -18.04
CA VAL A 1098 11.41 8.85 -16.60
C VAL A 1098 12.04 10.02 -15.85
N ASN A 1099 11.32 10.61 -14.90
CA ASN A 1099 11.87 11.67 -14.05
C ASN A 1099 13.03 11.15 -13.18
N ASN A 1100 14.10 11.93 -13.08
CA ASN A 1100 15.31 11.60 -12.31
C ASN A 1100 16.09 10.36 -12.76
N GLU A 1101 15.77 9.80 -13.93
CA GLU A 1101 16.36 8.58 -14.44
C GLU A 1101 16.76 8.69 -15.92
N GLN A 1102 17.45 7.67 -16.43
CA GLN A 1102 17.72 7.54 -17.86
C GLN A 1102 16.44 7.13 -18.59
N PRO A 1103 16.15 7.69 -19.77
CA PRO A 1103 15.05 7.19 -20.60
C PRO A 1103 15.21 5.71 -20.88
N SER A 1104 14.15 4.94 -20.68
CA SER A 1104 14.13 3.49 -20.91
C SER A 1104 13.68 3.20 -22.33
N VAL A 1105 14.49 2.45 -23.09
CA VAL A 1105 14.22 2.15 -24.49
C VAL A 1105 13.96 0.66 -24.64
N TYR A 1106 12.90 0.31 -25.35
CA TYR A 1106 12.50 -1.07 -25.62
C TYR A 1106 12.36 -1.29 -27.11
N LYS A 1107 12.86 -2.42 -27.59
CA LYS A 1107 12.49 -2.94 -28.89
C LYS A 1107 11.16 -3.68 -28.76
N ILE A 1108 10.21 -3.38 -29.64
CA ILE A 1108 8.95 -4.13 -29.73
C ILE A 1108 9.20 -5.34 -30.63
N ARG A 1109 9.10 -6.53 -30.04
CA ARG A 1109 9.31 -7.82 -30.72
C ARG A 1109 7.98 -8.28 -31.31
N LYS A 1110 8.06 -8.74 -32.55
CA LYS A 1110 6.96 -9.36 -33.27
C LYS A 1110 6.98 -10.87 -32.97
N PRO A 1111 5.85 -11.47 -32.54
CA PRO A 1111 5.77 -12.89 -32.21
C PRO A 1111 6.05 -13.85 -33.38
#